data_AF-A0A8J5HEG9-F1
#
_entry.id   AF-A0A8J5HEG9-F1
#
_cell.length_a   1.000
_cell.length_b   1.000
_cell.length_c   1.000
_cell.angle_alpha   90.00
_cell.angle_beta   90.00
_cell.angle_gamma   90.00
#
_symmetry.space_group_name_H-M   'P 1'
#
loop_
_entity.id
_entity.type
_entity.pdbx_description
1 polymer ?
#
loop_
_entity_poly.entity_id
_entity_poly.type
_entity_poly.pdbx_seq_one_letter_code
_entity_poly.pdbx_strand_id
1 'polypeptide(L)'
;MEDKYRELKAAVEAVSAVDAHAHNLVDVHSSFPFLRCFSEAEGDALPFAPHTLSFKRSLRDLAVLYGCEASMSSLEHHRESLGLLSISAKCLGAANLSAIFLDDGIQFDKMNDWEWHKSFVPAVGRILRIEHLAETILNDDAHRTSEWTIELFIEEFLARMKLYLFLNFISFAERIVALKSIAAYRSGLEIDTEVSKSDAERGLLEDLNGWYAGRPLRIKNKSFIDFLFTCSLEVALSYDLPMQIQTGFGDKDLDLRLSNPLHLRKVLEDKRFSKSKIVLLHALYPFSKEASYLASVYSQIYLDFGLAVPKLSVQGMIASMKELLELAPIKKASLFVMFSSDGYAFPETFFLGSKRAREVVFNVLARACGDGDLTVSESLEAIEDIFRRNALQLYKFNGLVGSIESQGAVSLNVTSKIPPYEDGVAFVRIIWVDASAQHRCRVIPVSRFYEVVKNTGVGLTMASMGMSSFCDGPADGTNLTAVGEIRLIPDLSTKHRIPWANQEEMVLGDMKINATEAWEYCPRNALRRLTRILMDEFNLTMNAGFENEFYLLKNVTSDGKERWVPFDKTRYCSTSAFDAASPIFQEVNSALKALGIAVEQLHAEAGQGQFEISLGHKDANLAADNLIYAREVIRSIATKHGLLATFLPKYRLDDFGSGSHVHLSLWESGRNVFMGSNLSKTRHGMSELGEQFLAGVYYHLPSIFAFTAPLPNSYDRIQPNTCSGAYYCWGKENREAPIRTACPPGVSADLVSNFEIKSFDGCANPYLALAAIVAAGIDGLRRNLKLPEPVASVDVCGTETNPSDHDSELGRMPKELSEAVEALSQDKVLIEFLGEKLVTAVIAIRQSDVKHFAPKSDAFKELIYLSFEFYVIIIIIIIFIVVSILVNRSGRGLNPTVPAGPSVIIPRNAVDDRRDRGLLECVLCPGVESSPCGAALGAMTSSSSGPGNSCHYSFKILLIGDTGVGKSSLLVSFISNHLVDLDLSPTIGVDFKIKHLTIADKKLKLTIWDTGVRVQHTDINANDYAKSLDVWETDNAKIITWINNSVSHSIGAQLAKYKTTKETTKNPHYFAAGQERFRTLTTSYYRGSQGIILVYDVTKRDTFTNIADVWIKEIELYATNHNCVKVLVGNKADKESERMVTSEEGMAFANEYKCLFLECSAKTRSNVERCFEELALKILEVPELLKEGSAPAKRNILKQKQDQRANHQGGCCS
;
A
#
# COMPACT_ATOMS: atom_id res chain seq x y z
N MET A 1 -0.99 -6.33 -14.53
CA MET A 1 0.36 -5.70 -14.57
C MET A 1 0.81 -5.38 -13.16
N GLU A 2 0.01 -4.63 -12.40
CA GLU A 2 0.34 -4.19 -11.03
C GLU A 2 0.79 -5.32 -10.09
N ASP A 3 0.12 -6.47 -10.06
CA ASP A 3 0.56 -7.60 -9.21
C ASP A 3 1.94 -8.19 -9.59
N LYS A 4 2.33 -8.14 -10.86
CA LYS A 4 3.64 -8.64 -11.33
C LYS A 4 4.78 -7.69 -10.94
N TYR A 5 4.48 -6.40 -10.77
CA TYR A 5 5.45 -5.34 -10.48
C TYR A 5 5.08 -4.59 -9.20
N ARG A 6 4.51 -5.29 -8.22
CA ARG A 6 4.03 -4.72 -6.96
C ARG A 6 5.17 -4.03 -6.18
N GLU A 7 6.38 -4.56 -6.28
CA GLU A 7 7.62 -3.98 -5.74
C GLU A 7 7.97 -2.63 -6.40
N LEU A 8 7.90 -2.54 -7.74
CA LEU A 8 8.11 -1.27 -8.46
C LEU A 8 7.04 -0.23 -8.08
N LYS A 9 5.77 -0.66 -7.95
CA LYS A 9 4.69 0.23 -7.52
C LYS A 9 4.93 0.78 -6.11
N ALA A 10 5.25 -0.11 -5.17
CA ALA A 10 5.55 0.27 -3.79
C ALA A 10 6.78 1.19 -3.69
N ALA A 11 7.85 0.94 -4.46
CA ALA A 11 9.03 1.80 -4.48
C ALA A 11 8.72 3.20 -5.04
N VAL A 12 7.94 3.30 -6.12
CA VAL A 12 7.49 4.58 -6.70
C VAL A 12 6.55 5.34 -5.76
N GLU A 13 5.72 4.64 -4.99
CA GLU A 13 4.85 5.26 -3.98
C GLU A 13 5.63 5.71 -2.73
N ALA A 14 6.68 4.97 -2.33
CA ALA A 14 7.47 5.24 -1.12
C ALA A 14 8.58 6.29 -1.30
N VAL A 15 9.26 6.35 -2.46
CA VAL A 15 10.47 7.19 -2.64
C VAL A 15 10.23 8.67 -2.31
N SER A 16 10.98 9.22 -1.36
CA SER A 16 10.84 10.63 -0.96
C SER A 16 11.61 11.55 -1.90
N ALA A 17 10.91 12.22 -2.80
CA ALA A 17 11.50 12.80 -4.00
C ALA A 17 12.18 14.15 -3.74
N VAL A 18 13.26 14.44 -4.46
CA VAL A 18 13.78 15.81 -4.59
C VAL A 18 13.06 16.46 -5.76
N ASP A 19 12.26 17.46 -5.48
CA ASP A 19 11.63 18.29 -6.50
C ASP A 19 12.68 19.27 -7.05
N ALA A 20 13.31 18.89 -8.17
CA ALA A 20 14.46 19.60 -8.72
C ALA A 20 14.12 20.95 -9.37
N HIS A 21 12.84 21.26 -9.55
CA HIS A 21 12.36 22.52 -10.10
C HIS A 21 10.91 22.88 -9.70
N ALA A 22 10.76 23.95 -8.93
CA ALA A 22 9.46 24.56 -8.64
C ALA A 22 9.59 26.08 -8.42
N HIS A 23 8.48 26.72 -8.08
CA HIS A 23 8.31 28.15 -7.88
C HIS A 23 7.61 28.45 -6.55
N ASN A 24 7.65 29.71 -6.13
CA ASN A 24 7.07 30.16 -4.87
C ASN A 24 5.52 30.05 -4.85
N LEU A 25 4.94 30.11 -3.65
CA LEU A 25 3.50 30.03 -3.39
C LEU A 25 2.91 31.40 -3.07
N VAL A 26 1.71 31.68 -3.58
CA VAL A 26 1.02 32.95 -3.33
C VAL A 26 0.59 33.09 -1.87
N ASP A 27 0.60 34.32 -1.38
CA ASP A 27 0.08 34.65 -0.04
C ASP A 27 -1.45 34.47 0.02
N VAL A 28 -1.99 34.28 1.23
CA VAL A 28 -3.42 34.14 1.49
C VAL A 28 -4.25 35.37 1.09
N HIS A 29 -3.62 36.55 0.94
CA HIS A 29 -4.26 37.77 0.46
C HIS A 29 -3.96 38.09 -1.01
N SER A 30 -3.38 37.17 -1.79
CA SER A 30 -3.18 37.32 -3.23
C SER A 30 -4.51 37.33 -4.00
N SER A 31 -4.51 38.04 -5.12
CA SER A 31 -5.61 38.09 -6.10
C SER A 31 -5.49 37.04 -7.21
N PHE A 32 -4.45 36.18 -7.17
CA PHE A 32 -4.15 35.23 -8.25
C PHE A 32 -5.25 34.14 -8.39
N PRO A 33 -5.92 34.00 -9.55
CA PRO A 33 -7.09 33.13 -9.66
C PRO A 33 -6.78 31.63 -9.47
N PHE A 34 -7.50 30.95 -8.58
CA PHE A 34 -7.27 29.52 -8.29
C PHE A 34 -7.41 28.60 -9.52
N LEU A 35 -8.20 29.00 -10.53
CA LEU A 35 -8.29 28.30 -11.83
C LEU A 35 -6.91 28.12 -12.51
N ARG A 36 -5.92 28.99 -12.24
CA ARG A 36 -4.54 28.89 -12.73
C ARG A 36 -3.79 27.63 -12.21
N CYS A 37 -4.22 27.04 -11.08
CA CYS A 37 -3.74 25.74 -10.61
C CYS A 37 -3.85 24.66 -11.72
N PHE A 38 -4.87 24.76 -12.58
CA PHE A 38 -5.16 23.77 -13.61
C PHE A 38 -4.61 24.12 -14.98
N SER A 39 -4.27 25.39 -15.25
CA SER A 39 -3.92 25.88 -16.59
C SER A 39 -3.04 27.13 -16.57
N GLU A 40 -2.04 27.15 -17.44
CA GLU A 40 -1.16 28.31 -17.70
C GLU A 40 -1.78 29.33 -18.67
N ALA A 41 -3.01 29.10 -19.14
CA ALA A 41 -3.72 30.04 -20.00
C ALA A 41 -3.94 31.40 -19.32
N GLU A 42 -3.94 32.47 -20.12
CA GLU A 42 -4.15 33.85 -19.67
C GLU A 42 -5.09 34.64 -20.59
N GLY A 43 -5.85 35.57 -20.01
CA GLY A 43 -6.90 36.31 -20.70
C GLY A 43 -8.01 35.39 -21.18
N ASP A 44 -8.53 35.65 -22.38
CA ASP A 44 -9.70 34.99 -22.97
C ASP A 44 -9.59 33.45 -23.09
N ALA A 45 -8.38 32.89 -23.01
CA ALA A 45 -8.15 31.45 -23.02
C ALA A 45 -8.42 30.77 -21.66
N LEU A 46 -8.28 31.49 -20.54
CA LEU A 46 -8.41 30.92 -19.20
C LEU A 46 -9.81 30.37 -18.87
N PRO A 47 -10.93 31.03 -19.24
CA PRO A 47 -12.28 30.50 -19.05
C PRO A 47 -12.55 29.14 -19.72
N PHE A 48 -11.75 28.74 -20.72
CA PHE A 48 -11.90 27.45 -21.39
C PHE A 48 -11.14 26.30 -20.70
N ALA A 49 -10.28 26.59 -19.71
CA ALA A 49 -9.54 25.58 -18.95
C ALA A 49 -10.41 24.44 -18.38
N PRO A 50 -11.65 24.67 -17.87
CA PRO A 50 -12.53 23.61 -17.37
C PRO A 50 -12.90 22.51 -18.38
N HIS A 51 -12.79 22.79 -19.68
CA HIS A 51 -13.12 21.81 -20.72
C HIS A 51 -11.96 20.83 -21.01
N THR A 52 -10.73 21.14 -20.57
CA THR A 52 -9.52 20.35 -20.85
C THR A 52 -9.47 19.00 -20.13
N LEU A 53 -8.64 18.07 -20.64
CA LEU A 53 -8.42 16.76 -20.02
C LEU A 53 -7.60 16.83 -18.73
N SER A 54 -6.68 17.79 -18.61
CA SER A 54 -5.88 18.04 -17.41
C SER A 54 -6.76 18.52 -16.27
N PHE A 55 -7.55 19.58 -16.48
CA PHE A 55 -8.51 20.09 -15.49
C PHE A 55 -9.44 18.98 -14.97
N LYS A 56 -10.13 18.26 -15.87
CA LYS A 56 -11.08 17.19 -15.51
C LYS A 56 -10.44 15.98 -14.81
N ARG A 57 -9.12 15.86 -14.85
CA ARG A 57 -8.35 14.84 -14.13
C ARG A 57 -7.92 15.38 -12.76
N SER A 58 -7.20 16.49 -12.75
CA SER A 58 -6.68 17.13 -11.54
C SER A 58 -7.79 17.55 -10.56
N LEU A 59 -8.96 17.99 -11.04
CA LEU A 59 -10.13 18.29 -10.21
C LEU A 59 -10.58 17.07 -9.40
N ARG A 60 -10.55 15.87 -10.01
CA ARG A 60 -10.89 14.61 -9.32
C ARG A 60 -9.75 14.13 -8.41
N ASP A 61 -8.49 14.36 -8.78
CA ASP A 61 -7.34 14.04 -7.92
C ASP A 61 -7.37 14.85 -6.62
N LEU A 62 -7.67 16.14 -6.71
CA LEU A 62 -7.79 17.04 -5.57
C LEU A 62 -9.06 16.78 -4.75
N ALA A 63 -10.19 16.49 -5.40
CA ALA A 63 -11.40 16.08 -4.68
C ALA A 63 -11.19 14.81 -3.83
N VAL A 64 -10.43 13.84 -4.35
CA VAL A 64 -10.03 12.63 -3.60
C VAL A 64 -9.06 12.96 -2.46
N LEU A 65 -8.06 13.83 -2.68
CA LEU A 65 -7.18 14.31 -1.60
C LEU A 65 -7.96 15.04 -0.50
N TYR A 66 -8.99 15.81 -0.88
CA TYR A 66 -9.77 16.66 0.01
C TYR A 66 -10.93 15.93 0.69
N GLY A 67 -11.41 14.82 0.13
CA GLY A 67 -12.57 14.09 0.64
C GLY A 67 -13.88 14.83 0.34
N CYS A 68 -13.93 15.59 -0.76
CA CYS A 68 -15.08 16.40 -1.16
C CYS A 68 -15.59 16.03 -2.58
N GLU A 69 -16.69 16.65 -3.01
CA GLU A 69 -17.21 16.48 -4.35
C GLU A 69 -16.26 17.09 -5.41
N ALA A 70 -16.20 16.48 -6.60
CA ALA A 70 -15.35 16.92 -7.70
C ALA A 70 -15.93 18.13 -8.47
N SER A 71 -16.10 19.25 -7.77
CA SER A 71 -16.54 20.54 -8.32
C SER A 71 -15.64 21.68 -7.85
N MET A 72 -15.51 22.76 -8.65
CA MET A 72 -14.65 23.91 -8.28
C MET A 72 -15.06 24.54 -6.95
N SER A 73 -16.36 24.80 -6.75
CA SER A 73 -16.88 25.39 -5.52
C SER A 73 -16.67 24.48 -4.30
N SER A 74 -16.71 23.17 -4.48
CA SER A 74 -16.38 22.20 -3.41
C SER A 74 -14.90 22.21 -3.02
N LEU A 75 -13.99 22.44 -3.98
CA LEU A 75 -12.56 22.59 -3.72
C LEU A 75 -12.23 23.95 -3.10
N GLU A 76 -12.80 25.02 -3.64
CA GLU A 76 -12.59 26.40 -3.17
C GLU A 76 -13.10 26.55 -1.72
N HIS A 77 -14.30 26.07 -1.42
CA HIS A 77 -14.82 26.05 -0.05
C HIS A 77 -13.99 25.18 0.91
N HIS A 78 -13.43 24.05 0.44
CA HIS A 78 -12.50 23.24 1.26
C HIS A 78 -11.20 23.99 1.56
N ARG A 79 -10.64 24.70 0.57
CA ARG A 79 -9.45 25.56 0.74
C ARG A 79 -9.70 26.70 1.72
N GLU A 80 -10.83 27.41 1.59
CA GLU A 80 -11.25 28.48 2.49
C GLU A 80 -11.40 27.97 3.94
N SER A 81 -12.06 26.83 4.13
CA SER A 81 -12.33 26.27 5.47
C SER A 81 -11.10 25.70 6.19
N LEU A 82 -10.06 25.28 5.46
CA LEU A 82 -8.80 24.77 6.05
C LEU A 82 -7.68 25.82 6.15
N GLY A 83 -7.66 26.81 5.27
CA GLY A 83 -6.60 27.83 5.20
C GLY A 83 -5.29 27.33 4.58
N LEU A 84 -4.47 28.30 4.10
CA LEU A 84 -3.29 28.04 3.27
C LEU A 84 -2.24 27.14 3.93
N LEU A 85 -1.98 27.29 5.24
CA LEU A 85 -1.04 26.45 6.00
C LEU A 85 -1.45 24.97 5.97
N SER A 86 -2.71 24.69 6.31
CA SER A 86 -3.28 23.33 6.36
C SER A 86 -3.31 22.68 4.97
N ILE A 87 -3.70 23.45 3.96
CA ILE A 87 -3.73 23.02 2.56
C ILE A 87 -2.32 22.72 2.04
N SER A 88 -1.32 23.52 2.42
CA SER A 88 0.08 23.32 2.03
C SER A 88 0.68 22.10 2.71
N ALA A 89 0.48 21.91 4.01
CA ALA A 89 0.86 20.69 4.72
C ALA A 89 0.23 19.43 4.09
N LYS A 90 -1.05 19.52 3.71
CA LYS A 90 -1.79 18.41 3.09
C LYS A 90 -1.27 18.06 1.69
N CYS A 91 -0.99 19.05 0.84
CA CYS A 91 -0.53 18.81 -0.53
C CYS A 91 0.97 18.48 -0.60
N LEU A 92 1.84 19.22 0.09
CA LEU A 92 3.29 18.96 0.10
C LEU A 92 3.62 17.66 0.84
N GLY A 93 2.90 17.35 1.92
CA GLY A 93 2.98 16.03 2.57
C GLY A 93 2.54 14.89 1.64
N ALA A 94 1.42 15.07 0.92
CA ALA A 94 0.95 14.08 -0.06
C ALA A 94 1.83 13.99 -1.33
N ALA A 95 2.70 14.97 -1.59
CA ALA A 95 3.71 14.90 -2.64
C ALA A 95 4.95 14.06 -2.23
N ASN A 96 5.14 13.80 -0.93
CA ASN A 96 6.28 13.05 -0.37
C ASN A 96 7.63 13.55 -0.92
N LEU A 97 8.00 14.76 -0.52
CA LEU A 97 9.20 15.44 -0.96
C LEU A 97 10.25 15.49 0.16
N SER A 98 11.52 15.22 -0.18
CA SER A 98 12.67 15.34 0.72
C SER A 98 13.41 16.68 0.56
N ALA A 99 13.35 17.29 -0.62
CA ALA A 99 13.78 18.67 -0.86
C ALA A 99 12.95 19.33 -1.98
N ILE A 100 12.86 20.66 -1.99
CA ILE A 100 12.37 21.46 -3.12
C ILE A 100 13.47 22.46 -3.55
N PHE A 101 13.69 22.63 -4.84
CA PHE A 101 14.52 23.73 -5.38
C PHE A 101 13.63 24.78 -6.07
N LEU A 102 13.63 26.01 -5.53
CA LEU A 102 12.73 27.10 -5.90
C LEU A 102 13.40 28.14 -6.79
N ASP A 103 12.86 28.37 -7.99
CA ASP A 103 13.22 29.47 -8.89
C ASP A 103 12.50 30.77 -8.49
N ASP A 104 13.33 31.75 -8.14
CA ASP A 104 12.95 33.07 -7.62
C ASP A 104 12.52 34.08 -8.69
N GLY A 105 12.63 33.71 -9.96
CA GLY A 105 12.41 34.61 -11.10
C GLY A 105 10.96 34.75 -11.58
N ILE A 106 9.97 34.22 -10.84
CA ILE A 106 8.56 34.58 -11.07
C ILE A 106 8.05 35.41 -9.90
N GLN A 107 7.56 36.61 -10.23
CA GLN A 107 6.97 37.54 -9.28
C GLN A 107 5.45 37.39 -9.27
N PHE A 108 4.87 37.41 -8.07
CA PHE A 108 3.42 37.42 -7.83
C PHE A 108 2.98 38.80 -7.32
N ASP A 109 1.66 39.04 -7.26
CA ASP A 109 1.13 40.24 -6.59
C ASP A 109 1.41 40.20 -5.06
N LYS A 110 1.33 39.00 -4.46
CA LYS A 110 1.81 38.67 -3.12
C LYS A 110 2.23 37.20 -3.06
N MET A 111 3.35 36.92 -2.39
CA MET A 111 3.87 35.58 -2.17
C MET A 111 4.41 35.42 -0.75
N ASN A 112 4.51 34.18 -0.29
CA ASN A 112 5.18 33.84 0.96
C ASN A 112 6.70 34.08 0.82
N ASP A 113 7.42 34.16 1.94
CA ASP A 113 8.87 34.02 1.87
C ASP A 113 9.24 32.60 1.38
N TRP A 114 10.33 32.45 0.64
CA TRP A 114 10.71 31.16 0.08
C TRP A 114 11.14 30.15 1.17
N GLU A 115 11.71 30.59 2.30
CA GLU A 115 12.01 29.74 3.46
C GLU A 115 10.75 29.16 4.11
N TRP A 116 9.55 29.72 3.86
CA TRP A 116 8.28 29.22 4.36
C TRP A 116 8.05 27.73 4.00
N HIS A 117 8.59 27.28 2.87
CA HIS A 117 8.57 25.88 2.42
C HIS A 117 9.30 24.91 3.36
N LYS A 118 10.27 25.39 4.17
CA LYS A 118 10.98 24.61 5.21
C LYS A 118 10.03 24.16 6.34
N SER A 119 8.82 24.75 6.41
CA SER A 119 7.74 24.31 7.31
C SER A 119 7.05 23.00 6.87
N PHE A 120 7.29 22.55 5.63
CA PHE A 120 6.57 21.43 5.01
C PHE A 120 7.48 20.38 4.36
N VAL A 121 8.70 20.76 3.97
CA VAL A 121 9.69 19.88 3.33
C VAL A 121 11.03 20.01 4.05
N PRO A 122 11.77 18.90 4.33
CA PRO A 122 13.00 18.94 5.15
C PRO A 122 14.12 19.85 4.64
N ALA A 123 14.13 20.16 3.34
CA ALA A 123 15.13 21.00 2.71
C ALA A 123 14.53 21.87 1.61
N VAL A 124 15.06 23.10 1.50
CA VAL A 124 14.74 24.03 0.42
C VAL A 124 16.03 24.64 -0.09
N GLY A 125 16.23 24.64 -1.40
CA GLY A 125 17.35 25.30 -2.09
C GLY A 125 16.85 26.36 -3.05
N ARG A 126 17.67 27.38 -3.33
CA ARG A 126 17.32 28.49 -4.22
C ARG A 126 17.91 28.29 -5.62
N ILE A 127 17.13 28.55 -6.66
CA ILE A 127 17.57 28.60 -8.06
C ILE A 127 17.50 30.07 -8.48
N LEU A 128 18.63 30.63 -8.91
CA LEU A 128 18.73 32.04 -9.29
C LEU A 128 18.48 32.21 -10.80
N ARG A 129 17.42 32.92 -11.18
CA ARG A 129 17.12 33.18 -12.60
C ARG A 129 17.96 34.35 -13.14
N ILE A 130 18.80 34.09 -14.14
CA ILE A 130 19.81 35.05 -14.61
C ILE A 130 19.19 36.28 -15.30
N GLU A 131 18.12 36.10 -16.07
CA GLU A 131 17.42 37.20 -16.73
C GLU A 131 16.66 38.06 -15.72
N HIS A 132 16.12 37.46 -14.64
CA HIS A 132 15.46 38.24 -13.58
C HIS A 132 16.46 39.07 -12.77
N LEU A 133 17.65 38.53 -12.50
CA LEU A 133 18.73 39.31 -11.87
C LEU A 133 19.17 40.49 -12.77
N ALA A 134 19.35 40.26 -14.07
CA ALA A 134 19.69 41.30 -15.03
C ALA A 134 18.58 42.37 -15.13
N GLU A 135 17.32 41.95 -15.25
CA GLU A 135 16.15 42.84 -15.24
C GLU A 135 16.06 43.64 -13.92
N THR A 136 16.33 43.02 -12.76
CA THR A 136 16.33 43.69 -11.46
C THR A 136 17.40 44.79 -11.37
N ILE A 137 18.64 44.50 -11.81
CA ILE A 137 19.75 45.47 -11.78
C ILE A 137 19.45 46.68 -12.67
N LEU A 138 18.96 46.45 -13.88
CA LEU A 138 18.66 47.52 -14.84
C LEU A 138 17.44 48.37 -14.46
N ASN A 139 16.49 47.80 -13.69
CA ASN A 139 15.33 48.53 -13.17
C ASN A 139 15.61 49.31 -11.87
N ASP A 140 16.74 49.08 -11.18
CA ASP A 140 17.06 49.63 -9.86
C ASP A 140 17.10 51.17 -9.86
N ASP A 141 16.23 51.81 -9.05
CA ASP A 141 16.12 53.26 -8.95
C ASP A 141 17.44 53.95 -8.57
N ALA A 142 18.35 53.27 -7.87
CA ALA A 142 19.66 53.80 -7.50
C ALA A 142 20.59 54.07 -8.71
N HIS A 143 20.36 53.37 -9.84
CA HIS A 143 21.23 53.42 -11.02
C HIS A 143 20.60 54.17 -12.22
N ARG A 144 19.32 54.55 -12.16
CA ARG A 144 18.57 55.20 -13.27
C ARG A 144 19.11 56.56 -13.74
N THR A 145 20.11 57.12 -13.06
CA THR A 145 20.79 58.37 -13.44
C THR A 145 22.11 58.13 -14.19
N SER A 146 22.53 56.88 -14.39
CA SER A 146 23.77 56.51 -15.07
C SER A 146 23.48 55.97 -16.47
N GLU A 147 24.31 56.32 -17.46
CA GLU A 147 24.31 55.65 -18.77
C GLU A 147 24.95 54.26 -18.61
N TRP A 148 24.19 53.20 -18.89
CA TRP A 148 24.68 51.82 -18.82
C TRP A 148 25.57 51.49 -20.03
N THR A 149 26.82 51.14 -19.78
CA THR A 149 27.72 50.45 -20.72
C THR A 149 27.76 48.95 -20.41
N ILE A 150 28.23 48.13 -21.36
CA ILE A 150 28.33 46.69 -21.14
C ILE A 150 29.35 46.33 -20.06
N GLU A 151 30.46 47.08 -19.95
CA GLU A 151 31.42 46.98 -18.83
C GLU A 151 30.74 47.17 -17.47
N LEU A 152 30.05 48.31 -17.27
CA LEU A 152 29.43 48.65 -15.99
C LEU A 152 28.34 47.66 -15.60
N PHE A 153 27.51 47.25 -16.57
CA PHE A 153 26.49 46.25 -16.34
C PHE A 153 27.08 44.89 -15.96
N ILE A 154 28.12 44.41 -16.66
CA ILE A 154 28.75 43.11 -16.36
C ILE A 154 29.51 43.13 -15.04
N GLU A 155 30.14 44.25 -14.66
CA GLU A 155 30.77 44.39 -13.35
C GLU A 155 29.74 44.22 -12.22
N GLU A 156 28.61 44.94 -12.28
CA GLU A 156 27.54 44.84 -11.28
C GLU A 156 26.81 43.48 -11.32
N PHE A 157 26.50 42.95 -12.51
CA PHE A 157 25.84 41.65 -12.66
C PHE A 157 26.69 40.50 -12.10
N LEU A 158 27.99 40.48 -12.41
CA LEU A 158 28.91 39.50 -11.84
C LEU A 158 29.18 39.77 -10.35
N ALA A 159 29.16 41.02 -9.88
CA ALA A 159 29.32 41.34 -8.45
C ALA A 159 28.12 40.83 -7.63
N ARG A 160 26.88 41.19 -7.99
CA ARG A 160 25.65 40.69 -7.33
C ARG A 160 25.54 39.17 -7.40
N MET A 161 25.84 38.54 -8.55
CA MET A 161 25.81 37.09 -8.67
C MET A 161 26.88 36.42 -7.78
N LYS A 162 28.13 36.89 -7.82
CA LYS A 162 29.21 36.36 -6.96
C LYS A 162 28.94 36.65 -5.49
N LEU A 163 28.26 37.74 -5.13
CA LEU A 163 27.85 38.04 -3.77
C LEU A 163 26.86 37.00 -3.24
N TYR A 164 25.78 36.68 -3.97
CA TYR A 164 24.88 35.60 -3.55
C TYR A 164 25.59 34.24 -3.49
N LEU A 165 26.45 33.93 -4.47
CA LEU A 165 27.25 32.70 -4.47
C LEU A 165 28.37 32.68 -3.41
N PHE A 166 28.73 33.83 -2.83
CA PHE A 166 29.63 33.94 -1.67
C PHE A 166 28.87 33.83 -0.35
N LEU A 167 27.65 34.36 -0.29
CA LEU A 167 26.75 34.20 0.87
C LEU A 167 26.39 32.73 1.12
N ASN A 168 26.39 31.87 0.09
CA ASN A 168 26.37 30.40 0.23
C ASN A 168 27.42 29.83 1.21
N PHE A 169 28.57 30.49 1.40
CA PHE A 169 29.64 30.06 2.32
C PHE A 169 29.49 30.65 3.73
N ILE A 170 28.64 31.67 3.91
CA ILE A 170 28.45 32.41 5.16
C ILE A 170 27.12 32.03 5.82
N SER A 171 26.08 31.76 5.02
CA SER A 171 24.72 31.48 5.48
C SER A 171 24.12 30.27 4.77
N PHE A 172 23.78 29.24 5.54
CA PHE A 172 22.96 28.13 5.05
C PHE A 172 21.53 28.55 4.72
N ALA A 173 21.08 29.74 5.15
CA ALA A 173 19.74 30.24 4.85
C ALA A 173 19.57 30.55 3.36
N GLU A 174 20.59 31.09 2.68
CA GLU A 174 20.48 31.64 1.31
C GLU A 174 20.93 30.69 0.18
N ARG A 175 21.20 29.41 0.49
CA ARG A 175 21.93 28.48 -0.39
C ARG A 175 21.34 28.35 -1.81
N ILE A 176 22.00 29.02 -2.77
CA ILE A 176 21.80 28.81 -4.20
C ILE A 176 22.36 27.45 -4.59
N VAL A 177 21.53 26.62 -5.24
CA VAL A 177 21.88 25.28 -5.72
C VAL A 177 22.06 25.20 -7.24
N ALA A 178 21.55 26.18 -7.99
CA ALA A 178 21.63 26.24 -9.45
C ALA A 178 21.43 27.67 -9.97
N LEU A 179 21.88 27.91 -11.20
CA LEU A 179 21.41 29.04 -12.01
C LEU A 179 20.29 28.55 -12.94
N LYS A 180 19.45 29.46 -13.43
CA LYS A 180 18.47 29.17 -14.47
C LYS A 180 18.41 30.27 -15.53
N SER A 181 18.24 29.85 -16.79
CA SER A 181 17.90 30.70 -17.93
C SER A 181 16.49 30.41 -18.45
N ILE A 182 15.87 31.44 -19.02
CA ILE A 182 14.62 31.39 -19.79
C ILE A 182 14.83 31.78 -21.28
N ALA A 183 16.06 31.69 -21.80
CA ALA A 183 16.41 32.12 -23.16
C ALA A 183 15.50 31.55 -24.26
N ALA A 184 15.01 30.31 -24.14
CA ALA A 184 14.05 29.73 -25.08
C ALA A 184 12.76 30.57 -25.26
N TYR A 185 12.32 31.26 -24.20
CA TYR A 185 11.12 32.11 -24.14
C TYR A 185 11.43 33.58 -24.51
N ARG A 186 12.64 33.87 -25.01
CA ARG A 186 13.11 35.23 -25.30
C ARG A 186 13.84 35.31 -26.66
N SER A 187 14.90 34.52 -26.86
CA SER A 187 15.78 34.54 -28.03
C SER A 187 16.04 33.17 -28.68
N GLY A 188 15.54 32.07 -28.09
CA GLY A 188 15.72 30.71 -28.58
C GLY A 188 16.98 30.01 -28.05
N LEU A 189 17.07 28.71 -28.30
CA LEU A 189 18.18 27.85 -27.85
C LEU A 189 19.44 27.90 -28.74
N GLU A 190 19.42 28.62 -29.87
CA GLU A 190 20.62 28.79 -30.71
C GLU A 190 21.51 29.89 -30.14
N ILE A 191 22.08 29.64 -28.97
CA ILE A 191 22.99 30.59 -28.29
C ILE A 191 24.26 30.76 -29.13
N ASP A 192 24.58 32.01 -29.46
CA ASP A 192 25.89 32.37 -29.97
C ASP A 192 26.91 32.41 -28.81
N THR A 193 27.98 31.65 -28.96
CA THR A 193 29.06 31.55 -27.97
C THR A 193 30.12 32.65 -28.12
N GLU A 194 30.16 33.36 -29.26
CA GLU A 194 31.24 34.29 -29.63
C GLU A 194 30.78 35.76 -29.72
N VAL A 195 29.62 36.10 -29.15
CA VAL A 195 29.07 37.47 -29.11
C VAL A 195 30.12 38.47 -28.60
N SER A 196 30.46 39.48 -29.42
CA SER A 196 31.41 40.51 -29.00
C SER A 196 30.78 41.46 -27.98
N LYS A 197 31.62 42.03 -27.11
CA LYS A 197 31.17 43.09 -26.16
C LYS A 197 30.39 44.20 -26.85
N SER A 198 30.86 44.65 -28.02
CA SER A 198 30.19 45.67 -28.83
C SER A 198 28.83 45.24 -29.38
N ASP A 199 28.55 43.95 -29.55
CA ASP A 199 27.24 43.45 -29.98
C ASP A 199 26.29 43.28 -28.79
N ALA A 200 26.80 42.82 -27.66
CA ALA A 200 26.06 42.78 -26.39
C ALA A 200 25.71 44.19 -25.89
N GLU A 201 26.59 45.17 -26.05
CA GLU A 201 26.34 46.58 -25.69
C GLU A 201 25.25 47.21 -26.54
N ARG A 202 25.28 47.01 -27.87
CA ARG A 202 24.17 47.46 -28.74
C ARG A 202 22.86 46.78 -28.35
N GLY A 203 22.90 45.49 -27.97
CA GLY A 203 21.71 44.78 -27.50
C GLY A 203 21.13 45.30 -26.18
N LEU A 204 21.98 45.60 -25.20
CA LEU A 204 21.61 46.26 -23.95
C LEU A 204 21.00 47.64 -24.22
N LEU A 205 21.62 48.43 -25.09
CA LEU A 205 21.11 49.75 -25.48
C LEU A 205 19.80 49.67 -26.28
N GLU A 206 19.59 48.65 -27.12
CA GLU A 206 18.32 48.43 -27.83
C GLU A 206 17.17 48.12 -26.85
N ASP A 207 17.38 47.21 -25.89
CA ASP A 207 16.38 46.91 -24.86
C ASP A 207 16.09 48.14 -23.98
N LEU A 208 17.11 48.91 -23.59
CA LEU A 208 16.95 50.18 -22.84
C LEU A 208 16.23 51.27 -23.65
N ASN A 209 16.47 51.40 -24.95
CA ASN A 209 15.74 52.34 -25.81
C ASN A 209 14.29 51.90 -26.06
N GLY A 210 13.98 50.61 -25.92
CA GLY A 210 12.61 50.08 -25.91
C GLY A 210 11.86 50.29 -24.58
N TRP A 211 12.49 50.90 -23.57
CA TRP A 211 11.91 51.08 -22.25
C TRP A 211 11.04 52.34 -22.16
N TYR A 212 9.77 52.15 -21.82
CA TYR A 212 8.82 53.24 -21.60
C TYR A 212 8.59 53.45 -20.10
N ALA A 213 8.71 54.70 -19.65
CA ALA A 213 8.47 55.09 -18.26
C ALA A 213 7.07 54.60 -17.77
N GLY A 214 7.06 53.81 -16.70
CA GLY A 214 5.84 53.22 -16.13
C GLY A 214 5.64 51.72 -16.37
N ARG A 215 6.60 51.02 -17.00
CA ARG A 215 6.69 49.54 -16.99
C ARG A 215 8.10 49.09 -16.61
N PRO A 216 8.29 47.90 -16.01
CA PRO A 216 9.62 47.33 -15.84
C PRO A 216 10.29 47.08 -17.20
N LEU A 217 11.61 47.30 -17.29
CA LEU A 217 12.43 46.83 -18.41
C LEU A 217 12.33 45.29 -18.49
N ARG A 218 12.18 44.76 -19.70
CA ARG A 218 12.13 43.32 -19.98
C ARG A 218 13.05 42.98 -21.16
N ILE A 219 14.10 42.22 -20.90
CA ILE A 219 15.21 41.92 -21.82
C ILE A 219 14.74 41.05 -23.00
N LYS A 220 15.09 41.41 -24.23
CA LYS A 220 14.67 40.71 -25.46
C LYS A 220 15.75 40.62 -26.53
N ASN A 221 16.77 41.49 -26.54
CA ASN A 221 17.80 41.42 -27.57
C ASN A 221 18.60 40.11 -27.48
N LYS A 222 18.70 39.38 -28.60
CA LYS A 222 19.36 38.08 -28.64
C LYS A 222 20.85 38.15 -28.27
N SER A 223 21.61 39.08 -28.83
CA SER A 223 23.04 39.23 -28.53
C SER A 223 23.27 39.46 -27.03
N PHE A 224 22.43 40.27 -26.39
CA PHE A 224 22.55 40.52 -24.96
C PHE A 224 22.16 39.30 -24.11
N ILE A 225 21.12 38.55 -24.48
CA ILE A 225 20.72 37.31 -23.79
C ILE A 225 21.77 36.21 -23.94
N ASP A 226 22.29 36.00 -25.14
CA ASP A 226 23.29 34.98 -25.43
C ASP A 226 24.61 35.28 -24.68
N PHE A 227 25.01 36.56 -24.63
CA PHE A 227 26.15 37.04 -23.84
C PHE A 227 25.93 36.88 -22.33
N LEU A 228 24.75 37.22 -21.81
CA LEU A 228 24.34 36.97 -20.41
C LEU A 228 24.41 35.49 -20.06
N PHE A 229 23.92 34.62 -20.94
CA PHE A 229 23.94 33.16 -20.78
C PHE A 229 25.38 32.65 -20.71
N THR A 230 26.26 33.04 -21.65
CA THR A 230 27.67 32.61 -21.64
C THR A 230 28.43 33.10 -20.41
N CYS A 231 28.28 34.38 -20.02
CA CYS A 231 28.88 34.91 -18.79
C CYS A 231 28.42 34.13 -17.55
N SER A 232 27.12 33.81 -17.48
CA SER A 232 26.55 33.03 -16.37
C SER A 232 27.01 31.58 -16.37
N LEU A 233 27.29 30.99 -17.54
CA LEU A 233 27.79 29.62 -17.68
C LEU A 233 29.27 29.50 -17.26
N GLU A 234 30.09 30.53 -17.50
CA GLU A 234 31.46 30.63 -16.94
C GLU A 234 31.44 30.72 -15.40
N VAL A 235 30.46 31.44 -14.82
CA VAL A 235 30.24 31.45 -13.35
C VAL A 235 29.75 30.09 -12.85
N ALA A 236 28.76 29.47 -13.50
CA ALA A 236 28.24 28.15 -13.12
C ALA A 236 29.36 27.09 -13.08
N LEU A 237 30.27 27.09 -14.06
CA LEU A 237 31.47 26.25 -14.07
C LEU A 237 32.43 26.56 -12.92
N SER A 238 32.67 27.84 -12.64
CA SER A 238 33.62 28.29 -11.60
C SER A 238 33.21 27.87 -10.18
N TYR A 239 31.90 27.76 -9.92
CA TYR A 239 31.34 27.26 -8.65
C TYR A 239 30.88 25.78 -8.73
N ASP A 240 31.02 25.15 -9.91
CA ASP A 240 30.51 23.82 -10.27
C ASP A 240 29.04 23.60 -9.82
N LEU A 241 28.18 24.47 -10.35
CA LEU A 241 26.72 24.46 -10.25
C LEU A 241 26.09 24.06 -11.61
N PRO A 242 24.89 23.44 -11.60
CA PRO A 242 24.11 23.27 -12.81
C PRO A 242 23.44 24.57 -13.28
N MET A 243 23.29 24.70 -14.60
CA MET A 243 22.48 25.70 -15.30
C MET A 243 21.20 25.02 -15.80
N GLN A 244 20.05 25.41 -15.27
CA GLN A 244 18.75 24.96 -15.76
C GLN A 244 18.30 25.83 -16.94
N ILE A 245 17.57 25.27 -17.90
CA ILE A 245 16.97 26.01 -19.01
C ILE A 245 15.47 25.70 -19.07
N GLN A 246 14.63 26.72 -18.95
CA GLN A 246 13.19 26.56 -19.18
C GLN A 246 12.97 26.20 -20.65
N THR A 247 12.26 25.10 -20.88
CA THR A 247 11.90 24.52 -22.18
C THR A 247 10.53 23.84 -22.03
N GLY A 248 9.81 23.57 -23.13
CA GLY A 248 8.52 22.86 -23.08
C GLY A 248 7.28 23.76 -23.15
N PHE A 249 6.29 23.54 -22.29
CA PHE A 249 5.03 24.30 -22.27
C PHE A 249 5.19 25.71 -21.67
N GLY A 250 4.31 26.65 -22.05
CA GLY A 250 4.18 27.91 -21.35
C GLY A 250 3.45 29.02 -22.09
N ASP A 251 3.77 30.26 -21.70
CA ASP A 251 3.09 31.49 -22.11
C ASP A 251 3.31 31.86 -23.60
N LYS A 252 2.48 32.79 -24.09
CA LYS A 252 2.35 33.28 -25.47
C LYS A 252 3.64 33.85 -26.07
N ASP A 253 4.64 34.15 -25.24
CA ASP A 253 5.95 34.64 -25.66
C ASP A 253 6.88 33.54 -26.23
N LEU A 254 6.53 32.26 -26.07
CA LEU A 254 7.36 31.13 -26.50
C LEU A 254 7.21 30.81 -28.01
N ASP A 255 8.30 30.91 -28.77
CA ASP A 255 8.40 30.25 -30.08
C ASP A 255 8.93 28.82 -29.94
N LEU A 256 8.03 27.85 -30.01
CA LEU A 256 8.37 26.43 -29.97
C LEU A 256 9.39 26.02 -31.04
N ARG A 257 9.46 26.71 -32.20
CA ARG A 257 10.43 26.38 -33.25
C ARG A 257 11.87 26.64 -32.81
N LEU A 258 12.07 27.71 -32.05
CA LEU A 258 13.38 28.12 -31.51
C LEU A 258 13.76 27.36 -30.23
N SER A 259 12.87 26.48 -29.75
CA SER A 259 13.02 25.70 -28.51
C SER A 259 13.49 24.26 -28.73
N ASN A 260 13.87 23.90 -29.97
CA ASN A 260 14.47 22.59 -30.25
C ASN A 260 15.89 22.51 -29.64
N PRO A 261 16.20 21.51 -28.80
CA PRO A 261 17.47 21.47 -28.08
C PRO A 261 18.70 21.21 -28.96
N LEU A 262 18.52 20.73 -30.20
CA LEU A 262 19.64 20.54 -31.14
C LEU A 262 20.38 21.86 -31.45
N HIS A 263 19.73 23.01 -31.25
CA HIS A 263 20.35 24.33 -31.36
C HIS A 263 21.44 24.58 -30.29
N LEU A 264 21.42 23.90 -29.14
CA LEU A 264 22.44 24.02 -28.09
C LEU A 264 23.81 23.46 -28.50
N ARG A 265 23.91 22.80 -29.66
CA ARG A 265 25.15 22.17 -30.16
C ARG A 265 26.38 23.09 -30.08
N LYS A 266 26.23 24.38 -30.41
CA LYS A 266 27.31 25.39 -30.31
C LYS A 266 27.90 25.46 -28.90
N VAL A 267 27.03 25.56 -27.88
CA VAL A 267 27.41 25.58 -26.46
C VAL A 267 28.06 24.27 -26.04
N LEU A 268 27.49 23.13 -26.46
CA LEU A 268 27.96 21.80 -26.05
C LEU A 268 29.32 21.41 -26.65
N GLU A 269 29.65 21.94 -27.84
CA GLU A 269 30.92 21.71 -28.54
C GLU A 269 32.00 22.78 -28.23
N ASP A 270 31.65 23.89 -27.58
CA ASP A 270 32.62 24.86 -27.08
C ASP A 270 33.46 24.25 -25.93
N LYS A 271 34.79 24.30 -26.10
CA LYS A 271 35.76 23.76 -25.15
C LYS A 271 35.69 24.43 -23.77
N ARG A 272 35.29 25.70 -23.68
CA ARG A 272 35.05 26.40 -22.40
C ARG A 272 33.95 25.71 -21.60
N PHE A 273 32.87 25.34 -22.29
CA PHE A 273 31.65 24.81 -21.68
C PHE A 273 31.60 23.28 -21.60
N SER A 274 32.62 22.59 -22.11
CA SER A 274 32.78 21.13 -22.15
C SER A 274 32.58 20.36 -20.83
N LYS A 275 32.67 21.02 -19.66
CA LYS A 275 32.42 20.47 -18.32
C LYS A 275 31.11 20.94 -17.67
N SER A 276 30.28 21.68 -18.40
CA SER A 276 29.06 22.27 -17.87
C SER A 276 28.02 21.20 -17.55
N LYS A 277 27.07 21.57 -16.68
CA LYS A 277 25.94 20.75 -16.27
C LYS A 277 24.68 21.50 -16.67
N ILE A 278 24.08 21.13 -17.79
CA ILE A 278 22.91 21.79 -18.35
C ILE A 278 21.69 20.90 -18.10
N VAL A 279 20.69 21.43 -17.40
CA VAL A 279 19.43 20.74 -17.11
C VAL A 279 18.34 21.30 -18.02
N LEU A 280 17.74 20.43 -18.83
CA LEU A 280 16.68 20.78 -19.76
C LEU A 280 15.33 20.36 -19.17
N LEU A 281 14.44 21.34 -18.92
CA LEU A 281 13.21 21.15 -18.14
C LEU A 281 12.02 20.64 -18.99
N HIS A 282 11.01 20.11 -18.29
CA HIS A 282 9.64 19.86 -18.77
C HIS A 282 9.52 18.93 -19.99
N ALA A 283 10.41 17.94 -20.06
CA ALA A 283 10.60 16.99 -21.16
C ALA A 283 10.89 17.65 -22.52
N LEU A 284 11.21 18.96 -22.53
CA LEU A 284 11.34 19.79 -23.73
C LEU A 284 10.16 19.69 -24.70
N TYR A 285 8.96 19.39 -24.20
CA TYR A 285 7.82 19.02 -25.05
C TYR A 285 7.59 20.05 -26.19
N PRO A 286 7.53 19.62 -27.47
CA PRO A 286 7.40 18.25 -27.96
C PRO A 286 8.72 17.50 -28.27
N PHE A 287 9.89 18.09 -28.03
CA PHE A 287 11.20 17.59 -28.48
C PHE A 287 11.87 16.56 -27.54
N SER A 288 11.07 15.71 -26.89
CA SER A 288 11.55 14.72 -25.90
C SER A 288 12.60 13.76 -26.49
N LYS A 289 12.49 13.44 -27.79
CA LYS A 289 13.40 12.53 -28.52
C LYS A 289 14.75 13.18 -28.80
N GLU A 290 14.72 14.42 -29.29
CA GLU A 290 15.92 15.23 -29.54
C GLU A 290 16.70 15.47 -28.24
N ALA A 291 15.97 15.70 -27.13
CA ALA A 291 16.54 15.81 -25.80
C ALA A 291 17.21 14.48 -25.34
N SER A 292 16.53 13.34 -25.53
CA SER A 292 17.08 12.01 -25.22
C SER A 292 18.33 11.69 -26.04
N TYR A 293 18.30 11.98 -27.34
CA TYR A 293 19.46 11.87 -28.23
C TYR A 293 20.64 12.71 -27.73
N LEU A 294 20.42 13.97 -27.35
CA LEU A 294 21.49 14.83 -26.82
C LEU A 294 22.06 14.33 -25.50
N ALA A 295 21.24 13.81 -24.58
CA ALA A 295 21.73 13.17 -23.35
C ALA A 295 22.54 11.88 -23.61
N SER A 296 22.25 11.16 -24.71
CA SER A 296 23.03 9.99 -25.12
C SER A 296 24.43 10.35 -25.65
N VAL A 297 24.57 11.50 -26.32
CA VAL A 297 25.80 11.96 -26.99
C VAL A 297 26.66 12.88 -26.10
N TYR A 298 26.04 13.84 -25.41
CA TYR A 298 26.74 14.88 -24.65
C TYR A 298 26.55 14.69 -23.14
N SER A 299 27.63 14.33 -22.43
CA SER A 299 27.60 14.12 -20.97
C SER A 299 27.36 15.37 -20.11
N GLN A 300 27.10 16.51 -20.75
CA GLN A 300 26.72 17.79 -20.13
C GLN A 300 25.20 17.90 -19.92
N ILE A 301 24.40 17.16 -20.70
CA ILE A 301 22.93 17.29 -20.75
C ILE A 301 22.26 16.36 -19.74
N TYR A 302 21.54 16.97 -18.81
CA TYR A 302 20.58 16.36 -17.90
C TYR A 302 19.16 16.75 -18.33
N LEU A 303 18.19 15.89 -18.03
CA LEU A 303 16.81 15.98 -18.47
C LEU A 303 15.87 15.96 -17.26
N ASP A 304 14.88 16.83 -17.26
CA ASP A 304 13.74 16.80 -16.36
C ASP A 304 12.45 16.64 -17.18
N PHE A 305 11.39 16.08 -16.58
CA PHE A 305 10.07 15.97 -17.23
C PHE A 305 9.01 16.94 -16.70
N GLY A 306 9.20 17.52 -15.52
CA GLY A 306 8.43 18.60 -14.89
C GLY A 306 7.00 18.83 -15.38
N LEU A 307 6.75 20.04 -15.86
CA LEU A 307 5.44 20.59 -16.24
C LEU A 307 4.64 19.74 -17.23
N ALA A 308 5.31 18.98 -18.12
CA ALA A 308 4.63 18.05 -19.03
C ALA A 308 3.81 17.00 -18.23
N VAL A 309 4.29 16.64 -17.03
CA VAL A 309 3.66 15.76 -16.04
C VAL A 309 3.30 16.58 -14.79
N PRO A 310 2.28 17.46 -14.88
CA PRO A 310 0.93 16.90 -14.94
C PRO A 310 0.00 17.53 -15.97
N LYS A 311 0.49 18.31 -16.97
CA LYS A 311 -0.39 19.03 -17.91
C LYS A 311 -0.88 18.19 -19.11
N LEU A 312 -0.13 17.19 -19.58
CA LEU A 312 -0.49 16.38 -20.76
C LEU A 312 -1.70 15.44 -20.54
N SER A 313 -2.15 14.75 -21.60
CA SER A 313 -3.03 13.57 -21.44
C SER A 313 -2.25 12.42 -20.78
N VAL A 314 -2.93 11.39 -20.22
CA VAL A 314 -2.22 10.25 -19.58
C VAL A 314 -1.28 9.53 -20.56
N GLN A 315 -1.72 9.37 -21.82
CA GLN A 315 -0.86 8.81 -22.86
C GLN A 315 0.24 9.77 -23.30
N GLY A 316 0.00 11.09 -23.28
CA GLY A 316 1.04 12.09 -23.54
C GLY A 316 2.15 12.09 -22.49
N MET A 317 1.79 12.04 -21.20
CA MET A 317 2.76 11.96 -20.10
C MET A 317 3.60 10.68 -20.20
N ILE A 318 2.97 9.53 -20.51
CA ILE A 318 3.67 8.26 -20.74
C ILE A 318 4.54 8.31 -22.00
N ALA A 319 4.10 8.97 -23.07
CA ALA A 319 4.86 9.13 -24.31
C ALA A 319 6.13 9.96 -24.06
N SER A 320 6.02 11.17 -23.50
CA SER A 320 7.20 12.00 -23.21
C SER A 320 8.19 11.29 -22.28
N MET A 321 7.73 10.62 -21.22
CA MET A 321 8.63 9.90 -20.31
C MET A 321 9.34 8.71 -20.99
N LYS A 322 8.67 8.01 -21.92
CA LYS A 322 9.33 6.99 -22.75
C LYS A 322 10.34 7.60 -23.70
N GLU A 323 9.96 8.66 -24.40
CA GLU A 323 10.81 9.32 -25.38
C GLU A 323 12.06 9.93 -24.75
N LEU A 324 12.01 10.37 -23.48
CA LEU A 324 13.18 10.73 -22.69
C LEU A 324 14.09 9.52 -22.37
N LEU A 325 13.52 8.35 -22.05
CA LEU A 325 14.28 7.13 -21.71
C LEU A 325 14.72 6.29 -22.92
N GLU A 326 14.28 6.62 -24.14
CA GLU A 326 14.57 5.87 -25.38
C GLU A 326 16.09 5.77 -25.67
N LEU A 327 16.84 6.86 -25.44
CA LEU A 327 18.28 6.95 -25.69
C LEU A 327 19.10 7.45 -24.48
N ALA A 328 18.48 8.12 -23.51
CA ALA A 328 19.18 8.62 -22.32
C ALA A 328 19.57 7.44 -21.40
N PRO A 329 20.87 7.25 -21.09
CA PRO A 329 21.34 6.04 -20.41
C PRO A 329 20.90 6.00 -18.94
N ILE A 330 20.34 4.86 -18.53
CA ILE A 330 19.72 4.64 -17.21
C ILE A 330 20.75 4.34 -16.10
N LYS A 331 21.99 3.97 -16.44
CA LYS A 331 23.11 3.85 -15.48
C LYS A 331 24.42 4.35 -16.08
N LYS A 332 25.02 5.37 -15.46
CA LYS A 332 26.37 5.90 -15.74
C LYS A 332 26.80 6.74 -14.52
N ALA A 333 28.09 7.08 -14.38
CA ALA A 333 28.60 7.88 -13.26
C ALA A 333 28.04 9.32 -13.18
N SER A 334 27.41 9.78 -14.27
CA SER A 334 26.47 10.90 -14.33
C SER A 334 25.18 10.36 -14.92
N LEU A 335 24.06 10.48 -14.21
CA LEU A 335 22.76 9.94 -14.62
C LEU A 335 21.75 11.08 -14.82
N PHE A 336 20.97 10.99 -15.89
CA PHE A 336 20.48 12.19 -16.57
C PHE A 336 19.01 12.55 -16.35
N VAL A 337 18.08 11.59 -16.20
CA VAL A 337 16.64 11.90 -16.06
C VAL A 337 16.26 12.15 -14.60
N MET A 338 15.57 13.26 -14.32
CA MET A 338 15.18 13.69 -12.97
C MET A 338 13.69 14.03 -12.88
N PHE A 339 13.16 14.00 -11.65
CA PHE A 339 11.84 14.52 -11.31
C PHE A 339 11.89 16.01 -10.90
N SER A 340 10.89 16.74 -11.36
CA SER A 340 10.37 17.94 -10.70
C SER A 340 8.84 17.95 -10.83
N SER A 341 8.15 18.80 -10.06
CA SER A 341 6.70 18.97 -10.19
C SER A 341 6.27 20.17 -11.03
N ASP A 342 7.21 21.09 -11.32
CA ASP A 342 6.93 22.48 -11.75
C ASP A 342 5.84 23.14 -10.87
N GLY A 343 6.02 23.03 -9.55
CA GLY A 343 5.06 23.52 -8.57
C GLY A 343 4.97 25.04 -8.63
N TYR A 344 3.77 25.62 -8.78
CA TYR A 344 3.58 27.04 -9.05
C TYR A 344 2.31 27.59 -8.41
N ALA A 345 2.45 28.71 -7.68
CA ALA A 345 1.39 29.50 -7.02
C ALA A 345 0.60 28.77 -5.91
N PHE A 346 0.15 27.54 -6.15
CA PHE A 346 -0.72 26.78 -5.26
C PHE A 346 -0.09 25.42 -4.91
N PRO A 347 -0.12 25.00 -3.63
CA PRO A 347 0.56 23.78 -3.18
C PRO A 347 -0.06 22.51 -3.81
N GLU A 348 -1.31 22.58 -4.29
CA GLU A 348 -1.93 21.56 -5.13
C GLU A 348 -1.11 21.16 -6.36
N THR A 349 -0.37 22.08 -6.96
CA THR A 349 0.42 21.80 -8.18
C THR A 349 1.56 20.81 -7.89
N PHE A 350 2.23 20.94 -6.75
CA PHE A 350 3.26 20.02 -6.26
C PHE A 350 2.72 18.61 -6.06
N PHE A 351 1.54 18.49 -5.43
CA PHE A 351 0.83 17.22 -5.29
C PHE A 351 0.47 16.60 -6.64
N LEU A 352 -0.10 17.39 -7.55
CA LEU A 352 -0.53 16.93 -8.87
C LEU A 352 0.66 16.46 -9.73
N GLY A 353 1.77 17.20 -9.71
CA GLY A 353 3.01 16.83 -10.37
C GLY A 353 3.58 15.54 -9.79
N SER A 354 3.87 15.50 -8.48
CA SER A 354 4.40 14.30 -7.81
C SER A 354 3.51 13.06 -8.01
N LYS A 355 2.19 13.18 -7.83
CA LYS A 355 1.25 12.06 -8.05
C LYS A 355 1.33 11.52 -9.47
N ARG A 356 1.27 12.40 -10.48
CA ARG A 356 1.26 11.96 -11.89
C ARG A 356 2.64 11.52 -12.36
N ALA A 357 3.72 12.10 -11.85
CA ALA A 357 5.09 11.62 -12.03
C ALA A 357 5.24 10.18 -11.56
N ARG A 358 4.79 9.87 -10.34
CA ARG A 358 4.80 8.52 -9.76
C ARG A 358 4.01 7.54 -10.64
N GLU A 359 2.75 7.83 -10.94
CA GLU A 359 1.96 6.97 -11.83
C GLU A 359 2.62 6.74 -13.21
N VAL A 360 3.24 7.76 -13.80
CA VAL A 360 3.87 7.69 -15.13
C VAL A 360 5.17 6.89 -15.10
N VAL A 361 6.09 7.19 -14.16
CA VAL A 361 7.35 6.46 -14.01
C VAL A 361 7.10 4.98 -13.73
N PHE A 362 6.13 4.66 -12.87
CA PHE A 362 5.70 3.26 -12.66
C PHE A 362 5.23 2.60 -13.97
N ASN A 363 4.34 3.24 -14.73
CA ASN A 363 3.81 2.67 -15.98
C ASN A 363 4.89 2.49 -17.07
N VAL A 364 5.93 3.34 -17.09
CA VAL A 364 7.04 3.21 -18.05
C VAL A 364 8.02 2.12 -17.63
N LEU A 365 8.49 2.12 -16.37
CA LEU A 365 9.46 1.12 -15.89
C LEU A 365 8.85 -0.28 -15.77
N ALA A 366 7.61 -0.41 -15.30
CA ALA A 366 6.90 -1.70 -15.31
C ALA A 366 6.62 -2.22 -16.73
N ARG A 367 6.64 -1.35 -17.75
CA ARG A 367 6.56 -1.75 -19.16
C ARG A 367 7.92 -2.18 -19.70
N ALA A 368 9.01 -1.47 -19.39
CA ALA A 368 10.38 -1.90 -19.71
C ALA A 368 10.71 -3.27 -19.09
N CYS A 369 10.34 -3.51 -17.83
CA CYS A 369 10.42 -4.84 -17.22
C CYS A 369 9.41 -5.87 -17.78
N GLY A 370 8.45 -5.42 -18.59
CA GLY A 370 7.48 -6.26 -19.30
C GLY A 370 7.99 -6.73 -20.66
N ASP A 371 8.72 -5.85 -21.36
CA ASP A 371 9.29 -6.10 -22.69
C ASP A 371 10.69 -6.73 -22.62
N GLY A 372 11.43 -6.48 -21.53
CA GLY A 372 12.71 -7.13 -21.22
C GLY A 372 13.91 -6.17 -21.14
N ASP A 373 13.68 -4.87 -21.36
CA ASP A 373 14.73 -3.84 -21.46
C ASP A 373 15.41 -3.55 -20.11
N LEU A 374 14.73 -3.84 -18.99
CA LEU A 374 15.21 -3.69 -17.62
C LEU A 374 14.81 -4.87 -16.74
N THR A 375 15.67 -5.28 -15.83
CA THR A 375 15.25 -6.12 -14.69
C THR A 375 14.47 -5.32 -13.64
N VAL A 376 13.74 -6.02 -12.76
CA VAL A 376 13.05 -5.38 -11.63
C VAL A 376 14.04 -4.65 -10.72
N SER A 377 15.24 -5.20 -10.50
CA SER A 377 16.29 -4.54 -9.70
C SER A 377 16.76 -3.23 -10.33
N GLU A 378 17.02 -3.23 -11.64
CA GLU A 378 17.46 -2.01 -12.34
C GLU A 378 16.36 -0.94 -12.39
N SER A 379 15.09 -1.36 -12.43
CA SER A 379 13.96 -0.43 -12.30
C SER A 379 13.79 0.09 -10.88
N LEU A 380 13.99 -0.72 -9.82
CA LEU A 380 14.04 -0.26 -8.43
C LEU A 380 15.14 0.79 -8.22
N GLU A 381 16.32 0.58 -8.80
CA GLU A 381 17.39 1.57 -8.82
C GLU A 381 16.97 2.84 -9.59
N ALA A 382 16.43 2.70 -10.81
CA ALA A 382 16.02 3.82 -11.65
C ALA A 382 14.95 4.71 -11.01
N ILE A 383 14.03 4.13 -10.21
CA ILE A 383 13.03 4.88 -9.43
C ILE A 383 13.73 5.81 -8.43
N GLU A 384 14.62 5.24 -7.61
CA GLU A 384 15.39 5.96 -6.60
C GLU A 384 16.39 6.95 -7.22
N ASP A 385 16.88 6.69 -8.43
CA ASP A 385 17.69 7.62 -9.22
C ASP A 385 16.87 8.84 -9.70
N ILE A 386 15.81 8.58 -10.48
CA ILE A 386 14.95 9.61 -11.09
C ILE A 386 14.34 10.54 -10.04
N PHE A 387 13.81 9.96 -8.95
CA PHE A 387 13.15 10.75 -7.91
C PHE A 387 14.11 11.35 -6.88
N ARG A 388 15.33 10.82 -6.66
CA ARG A 388 16.18 11.28 -5.54
C ARG A 388 17.68 11.38 -5.85
N ARG A 389 18.37 10.27 -6.15
CA ARG A 389 19.86 10.25 -6.20
C ARG A 389 20.43 11.21 -7.25
N ASN A 390 19.80 11.33 -8.42
CA ASN A 390 20.30 12.17 -9.51
C ASN A 390 20.38 13.64 -9.09
N ALA A 391 19.31 14.17 -8.50
CA ALA A 391 19.29 15.55 -8.01
C ALA A 391 20.24 15.75 -6.82
N LEU A 392 20.25 14.83 -5.84
CA LEU A 392 21.17 14.92 -4.70
C LEU A 392 22.65 14.98 -5.14
N GLN A 393 23.04 14.18 -6.15
CA GLN A 393 24.38 14.20 -6.76
C GLN A 393 24.64 15.47 -7.56
N LEU A 394 23.72 15.86 -8.46
CA LEU A 394 23.92 16.97 -9.40
C LEU A 394 24.02 18.33 -8.69
N TYR A 395 23.07 18.62 -7.80
CA TYR A 395 22.96 19.86 -7.03
C TYR A 395 23.79 19.81 -5.72
N LYS A 396 24.60 18.75 -5.52
CA LYS A 396 25.50 18.53 -4.37
C LYS A 396 24.81 18.68 -3.00
N PHE A 397 23.57 18.25 -2.88
CA PHE A 397 22.76 18.62 -1.71
C PHE A 397 23.08 17.78 -0.45
N ASN A 398 23.78 16.65 -0.61
CA ASN A 398 24.17 15.69 0.44
C ASN A 398 24.68 16.32 1.76
N GLY A 399 25.40 17.45 1.69
CA GLY A 399 25.98 18.12 2.87
C GLY A 399 24.97 18.68 3.89
N LEU A 400 23.67 18.73 3.58
CA LEU A 400 22.61 19.07 4.56
C LEU A 400 21.92 17.83 5.15
N VAL A 401 22.25 16.62 4.68
CA VAL A 401 21.71 15.33 5.18
C VAL A 401 22.77 14.69 6.09
N GLY A 402 23.07 15.39 7.20
CA GLY A 402 24.24 15.15 8.05
C GLY A 402 24.13 13.94 8.99
N SER A 403 25.15 13.09 8.97
CA SER A 403 25.31 11.85 9.74
C SER A 403 25.21 11.99 11.26
N ILE A 404 24.64 10.98 11.92
CA ILE A 404 24.63 10.81 13.38
C ILE A 404 25.97 10.23 13.85
N GLU A 405 26.64 10.91 14.78
CA GLU A 405 27.47 10.25 15.81
C GLU A 405 27.52 11.11 17.10
N SER A 406 28.35 10.74 18.09
CA SER A 406 28.17 11.20 19.48
C SER A 406 29.45 11.57 20.24
N GLN A 407 29.45 12.73 20.92
CA GLN A 407 29.95 12.87 22.30
C GLN A 407 29.59 14.21 22.98
N GLY A 408 29.34 14.14 24.30
CA GLY A 408 29.71 15.13 25.34
C GLY A 408 29.28 16.61 25.27
N ALA A 409 28.28 16.97 26.11
CA ALA A 409 28.11 18.20 26.94
C ALA A 409 28.63 19.59 26.45
N VAL A 410 27.93 20.72 26.68
CA VAL A 410 27.09 21.09 27.84
C VAL A 410 25.74 21.73 27.41
N SER A 411 24.72 21.61 28.27
CA SER A 411 23.37 22.19 28.17
C SER A 411 23.35 23.72 27.94
N LEU A 412 22.35 24.31 27.26
CA LEU A 412 20.94 24.33 27.67
C LEU A 412 19.93 24.01 26.57
N ASN A 413 19.47 22.76 26.59
CA ASN A 413 18.06 22.29 26.62
C ASN A 413 17.03 22.97 25.67
N VAL A 414 16.28 22.24 24.83
CA VAL A 414 15.96 20.79 24.82
C VAL A 414 16.21 20.19 23.44
N THR A 415 16.86 19.01 23.37
CA THR A 415 17.06 18.26 22.13
C THR A 415 16.69 16.78 22.27
N SER A 416 16.04 16.22 21.25
CA SER A 416 16.03 14.77 20.97
C SER A 416 15.76 14.53 19.49
N LYS A 417 16.78 14.58 18.63
CA LYS A 417 17.45 13.36 18.13
C LYS A 417 16.47 12.20 17.84
N ILE A 418 16.01 12.21 16.60
CA ILE A 418 15.12 11.22 15.99
C ILE A 418 15.97 10.32 15.08
N PRO A 419 15.91 8.98 15.19
CA PRO A 419 16.53 8.06 14.21
C PRO A 419 15.76 8.09 12.88
N PRO A 420 16.34 7.60 11.77
CA PRO A 420 15.59 7.41 10.54
C PRO A 420 14.39 6.47 10.78
N TYR A 421 13.23 6.86 10.26
CA TYR A 421 12.02 6.04 10.22
C TYR A 421 12.18 4.92 9.18
N GLU A 422 11.49 3.80 9.37
CA GLU A 422 11.29 2.82 8.29
C GLU A 422 10.23 3.35 7.31
N ASP A 423 10.58 3.43 6.03
CA ASP A 423 9.74 4.10 5.02
C ASP A 423 8.30 3.54 4.97
N GLY A 424 7.33 4.45 4.96
CA GLY A 424 5.91 4.15 4.80
C GLY A 424 5.12 3.82 6.08
N VAL A 425 5.70 3.93 7.28
CA VAL A 425 4.93 3.83 8.54
C VAL A 425 4.22 5.16 8.83
N ALA A 426 2.91 5.12 9.10
CA ALA A 426 2.07 6.26 9.49
C ALA A 426 1.74 6.29 10.99
N PHE A 427 1.62 5.13 11.65
CA PHE A 427 1.29 5.02 13.07
C PHE A 427 2.11 3.95 13.79
N VAL A 428 2.33 4.17 15.09
CA VAL A 428 2.89 3.17 16.02
C VAL A 428 1.88 2.87 17.13
N ARG A 429 1.49 1.61 17.26
CA ARG A 429 0.60 1.11 18.32
C ARG A 429 1.44 0.74 19.54
N ILE A 430 1.34 1.51 20.62
CA ILE A 430 1.91 1.12 21.92
C ILE A 430 0.90 0.22 22.62
N ILE A 431 1.18 -1.07 22.66
CA ILE A 431 0.31 -2.11 23.21
C ILE A 431 0.67 -2.38 24.66
N TRP A 432 -0.33 -2.58 25.52
CA TRP A 432 -0.16 -3.18 26.84
C TRP A 432 -1.28 -4.18 27.13
N VAL A 433 -1.09 -4.96 28.19
CA VAL A 433 -2.08 -5.91 28.69
C VAL A 433 -2.36 -5.55 30.15
N ASP A 434 -3.62 -5.29 30.48
CA ASP A 434 -4.03 -4.90 31.83
C ASP A 434 -4.23 -6.10 32.78
N ALA A 435 -4.63 -5.83 34.03
CA ALA A 435 -4.90 -6.88 35.01
C ALA A 435 -6.20 -7.69 34.72
N SER A 436 -7.12 -7.18 33.89
CA SER A 436 -8.23 -7.94 33.30
C SER A 436 -7.83 -8.72 32.05
N ALA A 437 -6.53 -8.76 31.74
CA ALA A 437 -5.90 -9.40 30.60
C ALA A 437 -6.32 -8.85 29.22
N GLN A 438 -6.98 -7.69 29.17
CA GLN A 438 -7.38 -7.09 27.90
C GLN A 438 -6.17 -6.45 27.20
N HIS A 439 -6.05 -6.75 25.91
CA HIS A 439 -5.09 -6.08 25.03
C HIS A 439 -5.60 -4.66 24.76
N ARG A 440 -4.82 -3.65 25.14
CA ARG A 440 -5.16 -2.24 24.91
C ARG A 440 -4.02 -1.55 24.18
N CYS A 441 -4.31 -0.49 23.43
CA CYS A 441 -3.27 0.28 22.75
C CYS A 441 -3.48 1.79 22.78
N ARG A 442 -2.38 2.53 22.65
CA ARG A 442 -2.35 3.93 22.23
C ARG A 442 -1.73 4.00 20.85
N VAL A 443 -2.52 4.41 19.86
CA VAL A 443 -2.03 4.67 18.50
C VAL A 443 -1.41 6.07 18.47
N ILE A 444 -0.14 6.16 18.09
CA ILE A 444 0.64 7.41 18.03
C ILE A 444 1.03 7.66 16.57
N PRO A 445 0.81 8.86 15.99
CA PRO A 445 1.35 9.21 14.67
C PRO A 445 2.87 9.02 14.64
N VAL A 446 3.41 8.47 13.54
CA VAL A 446 4.80 7.99 13.51
C VAL A 446 5.79 9.07 13.97
N SER A 447 5.58 10.31 13.51
CA SER A 447 6.37 11.47 13.91
C SER A 447 6.41 11.59 15.43
N ARG A 448 5.27 11.89 16.06
CA ARG A 448 5.14 12.01 17.52
C ARG A 448 5.69 10.80 18.28
N PHE A 449 5.65 9.59 17.70
CA PHE A 449 6.29 8.43 18.30
C PHE A 449 7.81 8.60 18.38
N TYR A 450 8.53 8.74 17.27
CA TYR A 450 9.99 8.81 17.30
C TYR A 450 10.52 10.21 17.72
N GLU A 451 9.74 11.29 17.62
CA GLU A 451 10.11 12.62 18.14
C GLU A 451 10.21 12.61 19.68
N VAL A 452 9.14 12.11 20.32
CA VAL A 452 8.85 12.36 21.74
C VAL A 452 8.57 11.05 22.47
N VAL A 453 7.54 10.32 22.06
CA VAL A 453 6.96 9.24 22.87
C VAL A 453 7.90 8.04 23.04
N LYS A 454 8.82 7.78 22.10
CA LYS A 454 9.88 6.77 22.25
C LYS A 454 10.82 7.03 23.44
N ASN A 455 10.96 8.30 23.85
CA ASN A 455 11.85 8.74 24.92
C ASN A 455 11.05 9.05 26.21
N THR A 456 9.87 9.67 26.08
CA THR A 456 9.07 10.16 27.22
C THR A 456 7.93 9.23 27.64
N GLY A 457 7.56 8.28 26.79
CA GLY A 457 6.27 7.58 26.86
C GLY A 457 5.07 8.47 26.63
N VAL A 458 3.88 7.88 26.75
CA VAL A 458 2.57 8.53 26.67
C VAL A 458 1.86 8.47 28.02
N GLY A 459 0.98 9.45 28.30
CA GLY A 459 0.15 9.45 29.50
C GLY A 459 -0.95 8.39 29.47
N LEU A 460 -1.08 7.66 30.58
CA LEU A 460 -2.14 6.68 30.81
C LEU A 460 -2.65 6.82 32.26
N THR A 461 -3.98 6.85 32.45
CA THR A 461 -4.57 6.95 33.80
C THR A 461 -4.24 5.73 34.65
N MET A 462 -4.01 5.94 35.95
CA MET A 462 -3.80 4.84 36.91
C MET A 462 -5.01 3.88 36.97
N ALA A 463 -6.23 4.35 36.69
CA ALA A 463 -7.41 3.50 36.57
C ALA A 463 -7.28 2.35 35.55
N SER A 464 -6.40 2.47 34.55
CA SER A 464 -6.23 1.47 33.48
C SER A 464 -5.76 0.08 33.97
N MET A 465 -5.11 0.00 35.14
CA MET A 465 -4.74 -1.27 35.78
C MET A 465 -5.78 -1.76 36.81
N GLY A 466 -6.86 -1.01 37.01
CA GLY A 466 -8.00 -1.38 37.87
C GLY A 466 -9.27 -1.79 37.10
N MET A 467 -9.32 -1.60 35.79
CA MET A 467 -10.51 -1.89 34.96
C MET A 467 -10.88 -3.39 34.98
N SER A 468 -12.17 -3.70 34.94
CA SER A 468 -12.66 -5.07 34.80
C SER A 468 -12.77 -5.48 33.33
N SER A 469 -12.97 -6.78 33.07
CA SER A 469 -13.05 -7.30 31.70
C SER A 469 -14.28 -6.84 30.90
N PHE A 470 -15.22 -6.15 31.56
CA PHE A 470 -16.52 -5.72 31.00
C PHE A 470 -16.80 -4.21 31.14
N CYS A 471 -15.91 -3.42 31.75
CA CYS A 471 -16.18 -2.00 32.03
C CYS A 471 -14.92 -1.14 32.11
N ASP A 472 -14.93 0.02 31.44
CA ASP A 472 -13.86 1.04 31.49
C ASP A 472 -13.90 1.90 32.78
N GLY A 473 -14.14 1.26 33.93
CA GLY A 473 -14.07 1.86 35.25
C GLY A 473 -13.28 0.97 36.22
N PRO A 474 -12.49 1.52 37.15
CA PRO A 474 -11.73 0.71 38.10
C PRO A 474 -12.66 -0.03 39.06
N ALA A 475 -12.39 -1.31 39.30
CA ALA A 475 -13.18 -2.15 40.20
C ALA A 475 -13.02 -1.72 41.67
N ASP A 476 -14.11 -1.83 42.43
CA ASP A 476 -14.13 -1.59 43.88
C ASP A 476 -13.07 -2.46 44.59
N GLY A 477 -12.23 -1.83 45.43
CA GLY A 477 -11.16 -2.51 46.16
C GLY A 477 -9.80 -2.52 45.44
N THR A 478 -9.70 -2.08 44.18
CA THR A 478 -8.40 -1.98 43.48
C THR A 478 -7.45 -0.92 44.07
N ASN A 479 -7.98 0.00 44.88
CA ASN A 479 -7.31 1.22 45.35
C ASN A 479 -6.82 2.16 44.22
N LEU A 480 -7.28 1.93 42.98
CA LEU A 480 -7.02 2.76 41.81
C LEU A 480 -8.25 3.61 41.50
N THR A 481 -8.03 4.85 41.06
CA THR A 481 -9.10 5.78 40.67
C THR A 481 -8.72 6.50 39.37
N ALA A 482 -9.62 7.31 38.82
CA ALA A 482 -9.31 8.19 37.69
C ALA A 482 -8.23 9.26 38.02
N VAL A 483 -7.91 9.48 39.31
CA VAL A 483 -6.88 10.41 39.75
C VAL A 483 -5.49 9.75 39.59
N GLY A 484 -4.60 10.44 38.88
CA GLY A 484 -3.22 9.99 38.67
C GLY A 484 -2.94 9.48 37.26
N GLU A 485 -1.73 9.73 36.79
CA GLU A 485 -1.23 9.35 35.47
C GLU A 485 0.13 8.64 35.61
N ILE A 486 0.33 7.59 34.84
CA ILE A 486 1.63 6.93 34.65
C ILE A 486 2.13 7.16 33.22
N ARG A 487 3.44 6.98 33.03
CA ARG A 487 4.07 6.97 31.70
C ARG A 487 4.09 5.54 31.17
N LEU A 488 3.42 5.32 30.05
CA LEU A 488 3.57 4.11 29.24
C LEU A 488 4.77 4.33 28.29
N ILE A 489 5.92 3.78 28.65
CA ILE A 489 7.19 3.86 27.91
C ILE A 489 7.23 2.71 26.90
N PRO A 490 7.39 2.95 25.59
CA PRO A 490 7.51 1.87 24.61
C PRO A 490 8.87 1.17 24.68
N ASP A 491 8.85 -0.15 24.70
CA ASP A 491 10.02 -1.02 24.70
C ASP A 491 10.45 -1.34 23.28
N LEU A 492 11.37 -0.54 22.74
CA LEU A 492 11.80 -0.64 21.35
C LEU A 492 12.44 -1.98 20.96
N SER A 493 12.81 -2.84 21.92
CA SER A 493 13.26 -4.22 21.64
C SER A 493 12.15 -5.11 21.09
N THR A 494 10.88 -4.72 21.30
CA THR A 494 9.67 -5.38 20.80
C THR A 494 9.06 -4.69 19.58
N LYS A 495 9.74 -3.69 18.97
CA LYS A 495 9.17 -2.97 17.84
C LYS A 495 9.11 -3.85 16.59
N HIS A 496 7.90 -4.08 16.08
CA HIS A 496 7.67 -4.78 14.82
C HIS A 496 6.77 -3.97 13.88
N ARG A 497 7.05 -4.01 12.57
CA ARG A 497 6.14 -3.56 11.52
C ARG A 497 5.00 -4.57 11.34
N ILE A 498 3.76 -4.11 11.21
CA ILE A 498 2.57 -4.97 11.22
C ILE A 498 2.36 -5.65 9.85
N PRO A 499 2.48 -7.00 9.72
CA PRO A 499 2.46 -7.68 8.42
C PRO A 499 1.13 -7.62 7.65
N TRP A 500 0.02 -7.32 8.34
CA TRP A 500 -1.32 -7.15 7.75
C TRP A 500 -1.76 -5.68 7.61
N ALA A 501 -0.94 -4.73 8.09
CA ALA A 501 -1.20 -3.30 8.07
C ALA A 501 0.12 -2.54 7.80
N ASN A 502 0.58 -2.59 6.55
CA ASN A 502 1.95 -2.24 6.16
C ASN A 502 2.37 -0.78 6.46
N GLN A 503 1.42 0.10 6.79
CA GLN A 503 1.65 1.47 7.24
C GLN A 503 1.64 1.63 8.77
N GLU A 504 1.71 0.54 9.53
CA GLU A 504 1.69 0.58 10.99
C GLU A 504 2.80 -0.26 11.62
N GLU A 505 3.24 0.18 12.79
CA GLU A 505 4.12 -0.57 13.70
C GLU A 505 3.38 -0.88 15.00
N MET A 506 3.86 -1.88 15.73
CA MET A 506 3.43 -2.20 17.08
C MET A 506 4.63 -2.43 17.99
N VAL A 507 4.50 -2.02 19.25
CA VAL A 507 5.55 -2.09 20.27
C VAL A 507 4.89 -2.27 21.64
N LEU A 508 5.45 -3.08 22.53
CA LEU A 508 4.91 -3.28 23.87
C LEU A 508 5.35 -2.15 24.80
N GLY A 509 4.50 -1.79 25.76
CA GLY A 509 4.72 -0.67 26.69
C GLY A 509 4.95 -1.11 28.13
N ASP A 510 6.01 -0.60 28.75
CA ASP A 510 6.26 -0.69 30.19
C ASP A 510 5.61 0.50 30.93
N MET A 511 5.03 0.26 32.10
CA MET A 511 4.35 1.29 32.90
C MET A 511 5.26 1.81 34.00
N LYS A 512 5.35 3.14 34.11
CA LYS A 512 6.26 3.83 35.04
C LYS A 512 5.63 5.02 35.75
N ILE A 513 5.99 5.25 37.02
CA ILE A 513 5.53 6.44 37.78
C ILE A 513 6.17 7.71 37.21
N ASN A 514 7.46 7.62 36.86
CA ASN A 514 8.27 8.68 36.27
C ASN A 514 9.16 8.08 35.15
N ALA A 515 10.03 8.85 34.49
CA ALA A 515 10.80 8.33 33.36
C ALA A 515 11.71 7.12 33.71
N THR A 516 12.19 7.06 34.96
CA THR A 516 13.13 6.03 35.44
C THR A 516 12.43 4.85 36.11
N GLU A 517 11.51 5.11 37.04
CA GLU A 517 10.96 4.16 38.01
C GLU A 517 9.75 3.37 37.49
N ALA A 518 9.90 2.04 37.36
CA ALA A 518 8.80 1.16 36.98
C ALA A 518 7.69 1.16 38.02
N TRP A 519 6.43 1.20 37.56
CA TRP A 519 5.27 1.21 38.45
C TRP A 519 5.03 -0.18 39.03
N GLU A 520 4.70 -0.25 40.31
CA GLU A 520 4.46 -1.50 41.05
C GLU A 520 3.34 -2.38 40.48
N TYR A 521 2.40 -1.78 39.74
CA TYR A 521 1.32 -2.51 39.04
C TYR A 521 1.72 -3.01 37.64
N CYS A 522 2.95 -2.76 37.15
CA CYS A 522 3.34 -3.09 35.77
C CYS A 522 3.58 -4.61 35.58
N PRO A 523 2.78 -5.32 34.74
CA PRO A 523 2.92 -6.77 34.57
C PRO A 523 4.28 -7.21 34.00
N ARG A 524 4.77 -6.53 32.93
CA ARG A 524 6.07 -6.82 32.31
C ARG A 524 7.22 -6.64 33.30
N ASN A 525 7.16 -5.63 34.18
CA ASN A 525 8.18 -5.40 35.20
C ASN A 525 8.13 -6.44 36.33
N ALA A 526 6.95 -6.95 36.71
CA ALA A 526 6.84 -8.01 37.71
C ALA A 526 7.55 -9.30 37.25
N LEU A 527 7.30 -9.75 36.01
CA LEU A 527 8.01 -10.90 35.42
C LEU A 527 9.53 -10.65 35.32
N ARG A 528 9.95 -9.46 34.89
CA ARG A 528 11.37 -9.07 34.81
C ARG A 528 12.07 -9.04 36.17
N ARG A 529 11.38 -8.64 37.24
CA ARG A 529 11.93 -8.67 38.60
C ARG A 529 12.16 -10.12 39.05
N LEU A 530 11.19 -10.99 38.82
CA LEU A 530 11.24 -12.37 39.30
C LEU A 530 12.18 -13.25 38.47
N THR A 531 12.23 -13.08 37.15
CA THR A 531 13.23 -13.76 36.30
C THR A 531 14.67 -13.32 36.60
N ARG A 532 14.89 -12.07 37.05
CA ARG A 532 16.20 -11.66 37.62
C ARG A 532 16.51 -12.36 38.94
N ILE A 533 15.56 -12.41 39.89
CA ILE A 533 15.78 -13.11 41.17
C ILE A 533 16.15 -14.58 40.94
N LEU A 534 15.49 -15.26 39.99
CA LEU A 534 15.84 -16.64 39.59
C LEU A 534 17.27 -16.76 39.04
N MET A 535 17.73 -15.77 38.27
CA MET A 535 19.10 -15.72 37.74
C MET A 535 20.14 -15.36 38.82
N ASP A 536 19.86 -14.34 39.63
CA ASP A 536 20.79 -13.75 40.60
C ASP A 536 20.99 -14.66 41.83
N GLU A 537 19.96 -15.42 42.25
CA GLU A 537 20.05 -16.35 43.39
C GLU A 537 20.43 -17.78 43.00
N PHE A 538 20.11 -18.24 41.77
CA PHE A 538 20.25 -19.65 41.37
C PHE A 538 21.02 -19.89 40.07
N ASN A 539 21.46 -18.85 39.34
CA ASN A 539 22.09 -18.95 38.00
C ASN A 539 21.16 -19.57 36.93
N LEU A 540 19.84 -19.48 37.11
CA LEU A 540 18.84 -20.12 36.26
C LEU A 540 18.04 -19.10 35.42
N THR A 541 17.82 -19.43 34.14
CA THR A 541 16.77 -18.81 33.32
C THR A 541 15.63 -19.79 33.06
N MET A 542 14.40 -19.27 32.91
CA MET A 542 13.23 -20.09 32.60
C MET A 542 12.81 -19.85 31.14
N ASN A 543 12.79 -20.91 30.34
CA ASN A 543 12.23 -20.88 28.99
C ASN A 543 10.77 -21.33 29.01
N ALA A 544 9.94 -20.64 28.24
CA ALA A 544 8.52 -20.93 28.03
C ALA A 544 8.18 -21.10 26.53
N GLY A 545 7.26 -22.00 26.22
CA GLY A 545 6.60 -22.16 24.91
C GLY A 545 5.10 -22.37 25.10
N PHE A 546 4.27 -22.03 24.09
CA PHE A 546 2.82 -21.97 24.24
C PHE A 546 2.07 -22.75 23.14
N GLU A 547 1.18 -23.66 23.53
CA GLU A 547 0.16 -24.28 22.69
C GLU A 547 -1.11 -23.41 22.77
N ASN A 548 -1.36 -22.52 21.80
CA ASN A 548 -2.40 -21.49 21.91
C ASN A 548 -3.63 -21.83 21.04
N GLU A 549 -4.69 -22.32 21.69
CA GLU A 549 -5.95 -22.74 21.06
C GLU A 549 -6.93 -21.57 20.88
N PHE A 550 -7.78 -21.63 19.84
CA PHE A 550 -8.80 -20.62 19.56
C PHE A 550 -9.95 -21.13 18.69
N TYR A 551 -11.08 -20.45 18.78
CA TYR A 551 -12.23 -20.66 17.91
C TYR A 551 -12.25 -19.63 16.77
N LEU A 552 -12.40 -20.10 15.53
CA LEU A 552 -12.80 -19.28 14.38
C LEU A 552 -14.33 -19.31 14.22
N LEU A 553 -14.94 -18.12 14.19
CA LEU A 553 -16.37 -17.92 14.03
C LEU A 553 -16.66 -17.11 12.77
N LYS A 554 -17.77 -17.41 12.10
CA LYS A 554 -18.31 -16.66 10.96
C LYS A 554 -19.65 -16.01 11.32
N ASN A 555 -19.92 -14.83 10.77
CA ASN A 555 -21.20 -14.15 10.96
C ASN A 555 -22.25 -14.74 10.00
N VAL A 556 -23.43 -15.05 10.51
CA VAL A 556 -24.59 -15.52 9.74
C VAL A 556 -25.83 -14.77 10.19
N THR A 557 -26.48 -14.06 9.28
CA THR A 557 -27.78 -13.42 9.53
C THR A 557 -28.90 -14.47 9.52
N SER A 558 -29.62 -14.60 10.63
CA SER A 558 -30.83 -15.42 10.76
C SER A 558 -31.93 -14.60 11.40
N ASP A 559 -33.13 -14.63 10.82
CA ASP A 559 -34.32 -13.96 11.37
C ASP A 559 -34.15 -12.43 11.55
N GLY A 560 -33.35 -11.81 10.66
CA GLY A 560 -32.98 -10.40 10.75
C GLY A 560 -31.95 -10.05 11.83
N LYS A 561 -31.34 -11.06 12.50
CA LYS A 561 -30.29 -10.87 13.50
C LYS A 561 -28.99 -11.54 13.08
N GLU A 562 -27.89 -10.83 13.21
CA GLU A 562 -26.55 -11.39 13.05
C GLU A 562 -26.19 -12.32 14.21
N ARG A 563 -25.48 -13.41 13.91
CA ARG A 563 -25.03 -14.41 14.90
C ARG A 563 -23.66 -14.95 14.48
N TRP A 564 -22.71 -14.93 15.42
CA TRP A 564 -21.44 -15.64 15.28
C TRP A 564 -21.65 -17.14 15.52
N VAL A 565 -21.23 -17.97 14.57
CA VAL A 565 -21.31 -19.44 14.62
C VAL A 565 -19.96 -20.05 14.21
N PRO A 566 -19.64 -21.31 14.61
CA PRO A 566 -18.43 -22.01 14.19
C PRO A 566 -18.11 -21.93 12.69
N PHE A 567 -16.82 -21.74 12.39
CA PHE A 567 -16.28 -21.75 11.02
C PHE A 567 -16.58 -23.06 10.29
N ASP A 568 -16.27 -24.21 10.92
CA ASP A 568 -16.65 -25.54 10.46
C ASP A 568 -17.30 -26.38 11.59
N LYS A 569 -17.45 -27.68 11.37
CA LYS A 569 -18.08 -28.65 12.30
C LYS A 569 -17.46 -30.05 12.21
N THR A 570 -16.19 -30.14 11.86
CA THR A 570 -15.50 -31.43 11.71
C THR A 570 -14.97 -31.89 13.07
N ARG A 571 -13.82 -32.58 13.12
CA ARG A 571 -13.28 -33.23 14.33
C ARG A 571 -11.78 -32.96 14.46
N TYR A 572 -11.23 -33.28 15.63
CA TYR A 572 -9.80 -33.28 15.91
C TYR A 572 -8.95 -33.83 14.76
N CYS A 573 -7.89 -33.10 14.39
CA CYS A 573 -6.98 -33.40 13.27
C CYS A 573 -7.66 -33.62 11.90
N SER A 574 -8.85 -33.05 11.67
CA SER A 574 -9.53 -33.09 10.37
C SER A 574 -8.74 -32.36 9.29
N THR A 575 -8.25 -33.12 8.29
CA THR A 575 -7.62 -32.55 7.09
C THR A 575 -8.56 -31.57 6.37
N SER A 576 -9.85 -31.87 6.32
CA SER A 576 -10.85 -31.00 5.67
C SER A 576 -11.13 -29.68 6.41
N ALA A 577 -10.85 -29.59 7.72
CA ALA A 577 -10.84 -28.32 8.44
C ALA A 577 -9.59 -27.51 8.11
N PHE A 578 -8.43 -28.17 8.12
CA PHE A 578 -7.17 -27.56 7.74
C PHE A 578 -7.22 -27.02 6.30
N ASP A 579 -7.74 -27.80 5.34
CA ASP A 579 -7.89 -27.37 3.95
C ASP A 579 -8.82 -26.16 3.83
N ALA A 580 -9.94 -26.16 4.55
CA ALA A 580 -10.90 -25.05 4.55
C ALA A 580 -10.32 -23.75 5.15
N ALA A 581 -9.52 -23.86 6.22
CA ALA A 581 -8.88 -22.72 6.89
C ALA A 581 -7.46 -22.42 6.35
N SER A 582 -6.92 -23.22 5.43
CA SER A 582 -5.55 -23.12 4.94
C SER A 582 -5.16 -21.71 4.44
N PRO A 583 -6.01 -20.96 3.71
CA PRO A 583 -5.68 -19.60 3.29
C PRO A 583 -5.43 -18.64 4.48
N ILE A 584 -6.16 -18.83 5.58
CA ILE A 584 -6.00 -18.04 6.82
C ILE A 584 -4.69 -18.44 7.49
N PHE A 585 -4.41 -19.75 7.61
CA PHE A 585 -3.22 -20.27 8.28
C PHE A 585 -1.91 -20.02 7.51
N GLN A 586 -1.94 -20.03 6.18
CA GLN A 586 -0.81 -19.60 5.36
C GLN A 586 -0.47 -18.13 5.62
N GLU A 587 -1.47 -17.26 5.77
CA GLU A 587 -1.26 -15.85 6.07
C GLU A 587 -0.81 -15.63 7.54
N VAL A 588 -1.44 -16.30 8.51
CA VAL A 588 -1.05 -16.25 9.94
C VAL A 588 0.39 -16.73 10.13
N ASN A 589 0.77 -17.88 9.57
CA ASN A 589 2.13 -18.40 9.66
C ASN A 589 3.14 -17.45 8.99
N SER A 590 2.79 -16.89 7.83
CA SER A 590 3.64 -15.90 7.14
C SER A 590 3.84 -14.63 7.99
N ALA A 591 2.80 -14.14 8.65
CA ALA A 591 2.86 -12.99 9.54
C ALA A 591 3.67 -13.28 10.82
N LEU A 592 3.43 -14.41 11.49
CA LEU A 592 4.21 -14.84 12.67
C LEU A 592 5.71 -14.96 12.33
N LYS A 593 6.02 -15.59 11.19
CA LYS A 593 7.39 -15.71 10.67
C LYS A 593 8.03 -14.35 10.36
N ALA A 594 7.27 -13.39 9.85
CA ALA A 594 7.75 -12.01 9.63
C ALA A 594 8.02 -11.25 10.93
N LEU A 595 7.37 -11.61 12.04
CA LEU A 595 7.66 -11.12 13.40
C LEU A 595 8.82 -11.87 14.07
N GLY A 596 9.40 -12.90 13.44
CA GLY A 596 10.42 -13.76 14.04
C GLY A 596 9.88 -14.80 15.02
N ILE A 597 8.56 -14.99 15.07
CA ILE A 597 7.88 -15.97 15.92
C ILE A 597 7.82 -17.31 15.17
N ALA A 598 8.41 -18.35 15.75
CA ALA A 598 8.37 -19.70 15.19
C ALA A 598 7.03 -20.38 15.53
N VAL A 599 6.42 -21.00 14.51
CA VAL A 599 5.31 -21.95 14.66
C VAL A 599 5.88 -23.35 14.48
N GLU A 600 5.76 -24.18 15.51
CA GLU A 600 6.23 -25.57 15.48
C GLU A 600 5.16 -26.49 14.89
N GLN A 601 3.89 -26.27 15.25
CA GLN A 601 2.74 -27.06 14.81
C GLN A 601 1.48 -26.19 14.68
N LEU A 602 0.57 -26.62 13.80
CA LEU A 602 -0.75 -26.03 13.60
C LEU A 602 -1.73 -27.14 13.23
N HIS A 603 -2.85 -27.25 13.93
CA HIS A 603 -3.86 -28.27 13.63
C HIS A 603 -5.29 -27.85 14.00
N ALA A 604 -6.27 -28.61 13.51
CA ALA A 604 -7.67 -28.49 13.94
C ALA A 604 -7.88 -29.29 15.24
N GLU A 605 -8.50 -28.65 16.23
CA GLU A 605 -8.78 -29.23 17.54
C GLU A 605 -10.18 -29.88 17.57
N ALA A 606 -10.61 -30.37 18.72
CA ALA A 606 -11.79 -31.21 18.92
C ALA A 606 -13.12 -30.45 18.86
N GLY A 607 -13.13 -29.16 19.22
CA GLY A 607 -14.31 -28.30 19.20
C GLY A 607 -14.69 -27.78 17.81
N GLN A 608 -15.97 -27.42 17.60
CA GLN A 608 -16.44 -26.97 16.29
C GLN A 608 -15.80 -25.62 15.89
N GLY A 609 -14.94 -25.63 14.89
CA GLY A 609 -14.18 -24.45 14.47
C GLY A 609 -13.00 -24.10 15.40
N GLN A 610 -12.56 -25.04 16.23
CA GLN A 610 -11.40 -24.88 17.11
C GLN A 610 -10.11 -25.27 16.40
N PHE A 611 -9.04 -24.51 16.62
CA PHE A 611 -7.71 -24.73 16.07
C PHE A 611 -6.64 -24.39 17.09
N GLU A 612 -5.46 -25.00 16.97
CA GLU A 612 -4.29 -24.70 17.80
C GLU A 612 -3.12 -24.23 16.94
N ILE A 613 -2.37 -23.25 17.45
CA ILE A 613 -1.05 -22.86 16.95
C ILE A 613 -0.04 -22.98 18.09
N SER A 614 0.94 -23.85 17.92
CA SER A 614 1.99 -24.16 18.91
C SER A 614 3.25 -23.34 18.59
N LEU A 615 3.72 -22.54 19.55
CA LEU A 615 4.79 -21.55 19.37
C LEU A 615 6.14 -22.03 19.94
N GLY A 616 7.21 -21.79 19.17
CA GLY A 616 8.58 -22.15 19.54
C GLY A 616 9.08 -21.42 20.80
N HIS A 617 9.73 -22.15 21.70
CA HIS A 617 10.09 -21.68 23.03
C HIS A 617 11.17 -20.57 23.05
N LYS A 618 11.09 -19.68 24.06
CA LYS A 618 12.03 -18.57 24.34
C LYS A 618 12.16 -18.34 25.84
N ASP A 619 13.04 -17.42 26.26
CA ASP A 619 13.01 -16.87 27.64
C ASP A 619 11.60 -16.41 28.00
N ALA A 620 11.18 -16.61 29.26
CA ALA A 620 9.85 -16.32 29.75
C ALA A 620 9.32 -14.92 29.40
N ASN A 621 10.17 -13.89 29.38
CA ASN A 621 9.78 -12.53 29.01
C ASN A 621 9.42 -12.43 27.52
N LEU A 622 10.30 -12.94 26.65
CA LEU A 622 10.12 -12.92 25.20
C LEU A 622 9.02 -13.90 24.74
N ALA A 623 8.82 -15.01 25.44
CA ALA A 623 7.71 -15.93 25.23
C ALA A 623 6.36 -15.27 25.53
N ALA A 624 6.27 -14.45 26.59
CA ALA A 624 5.07 -13.66 26.88
C ALA A 624 4.82 -12.58 25.82
N ASP A 625 5.86 -11.82 25.44
CA ASP A 625 5.78 -10.82 24.37
C ASP A 625 5.29 -11.46 23.04
N ASN A 626 5.85 -12.63 22.66
CA ASN A 626 5.45 -13.41 21.49
C ASN A 626 3.99 -13.86 21.52
N LEU A 627 3.48 -14.32 22.67
CA LEU A 627 2.09 -14.78 22.80
C LEU A 627 1.09 -13.64 22.58
N ILE A 628 1.41 -12.43 23.06
CA ILE A 628 0.58 -11.24 22.81
C ILE A 628 0.53 -10.93 21.31
N TYR A 629 1.69 -10.92 20.64
CA TYR A 629 1.73 -10.69 19.20
C TYR A 629 1.02 -11.79 18.40
N ALA A 630 1.16 -13.06 18.79
CA ALA A 630 0.47 -14.15 18.10
C ALA A 630 -1.06 -14.03 18.18
N ARG A 631 -1.60 -13.67 19.35
CA ARG A 631 -3.03 -13.42 19.53
C ARG A 631 -3.54 -12.22 18.70
N GLU A 632 -2.73 -11.17 18.55
CA GLU A 632 -3.04 -10.03 17.65
C GLU A 632 -3.00 -10.40 16.17
N VAL A 633 -2.03 -11.22 15.73
CA VAL A 633 -1.92 -11.74 14.35
C VAL A 633 -3.17 -12.54 13.99
N ILE A 634 -3.54 -13.50 14.83
CA ILE A 634 -4.67 -14.41 14.61
C ILE A 634 -5.99 -13.62 14.54
N ARG A 635 -6.24 -12.69 15.48
CA ARG A 635 -7.43 -11.81 15.46
C ARG A 635 -7.51 -10.98 14.19
N SER A 636 -6.41 -10.34 13.81
CA SER A 636 -6.39 -9.38 12.70
C SER A 636 -6.57 -10.07 11.35
N ILE A 637 -5.95 -11.23 11.15
CA ILE A 637 -6.08 -11.99 9.91
C ILE A 637 -7.44 -12.70 9.83
N ALA A 638 -7.98 -13.25 10.93
CA ALA A 638 -9.37 -13.72 10.94
C ALA A 638 -10.35 -12.60 10.54
N THR A 639 -10.20 -11.40 11.11
CA THR A 639 -10.99 -10.21 10.77
C THR A 639 -10.88 -9.86 9.28
N LYS A 640 -9.65 -9.89 8.72
CA LYS A 640 -9.40 -9.65 7.28
C LYS A 640 -10.13 -10.65 6.36
N HIS A 641 -10.30 -11.91 6.81
CA HIS A 641 -11.04 -12.95 6.10
C HIS A 641 -12.55 -12.98 6.43
N GLY A 642 -13.07 -11.96 7.14
CA GLY A 642 -14.50 -11.84 7.49
C GLY A 642 -14.94 -12.74 8.65
N LEU A 643 -13.99 -13.20 9.47
CA LEU A 643 -14.19 -14.09 10.61
C LEU A 643 -13.84 -13.38 11.92
N LEU A 644 -14.28 -13.94 13.05
CA LEU A 644 -13.87 -13.54 14.38
C LEU A 644 -13.07 -14.69 15.00
N ALA A 645 -11.84 -14.43 15.44
CA ALA A 645 -11.07 -15.37 16.26
C ALA A 645 -11.26 -15.02 17.74
N THR A 646 -11.64 -16.01 18.56
CA THR A 646 -11.80 -15.84 20.01
C THR A 646 -10.98 -16.86 20.79
N PHE A 647 -10.37 -16.37 21.88
CA PHE A 647 -9.55 -17.13 22.82
C PHE A 647 -10.32 -17.43 24.13
N LEU A 648 -11.65 -17.34 24.11
CA LEU A 648 -12.49 -17.65 25.28
C LEU A 648 -12.34 -19.13 25.68
N PRO A 649 -12.15 -19.45 26.97
CA PRO A 649 -11.93 -20.82 27.42
C PRO A 649 -13.09 -21.77 27.07
N LYS A 650 -14.34 -21.29 27.02
CA LYS A 650 -15.52 -22.02 26.56
C LYS A 650 -16.45 -21.11 25.76
N TYR A 651 -16.25 -21.02 24.44
CA TYR A 651 -17.21 -20.38 23.52
C TYR A 651 -18.61 -21.05 23.55
N ARG A 652 -18.64 -22.36 23.81
CA ARG A 652 -19.85 -23.15 24.04
C ARG A 652 -19.64 -24.06 25.25
N LEU A 653 -20.62 -24.09 26.16
CA LEU A 653 -20.58 -24.98 27.33
C LEU A 653 -20.64 -26.46 26.92
N ASP A 654 -21.40 -26.78 25.86
CA ASP A 654 -21.64 -28.12 25.30
C ASP A 654 -20.62 -28.56 24.23
N ASP A 655 -19.50 -27.84 24.07
CA ASP A 655 -18.40 -28.18 23.16
C ASP A 655 -17.06 -28.22 23.93
N PHE A 656 -15.94 -28.49 23.26
CA PHE A 656 -14.62 -28.51 23.89
C PHE A 656 -14.18 -27.12 24.41
N GLY A 657 -13.27 -27.10 25.38
CA GLY A 657 -12.67 -25.86 25.89
C GLY A 657 -11.37 -25.51 25.15
N SER A 658 -11.00 -24.23 25.10
CA SER A 658 -9.75 -23.74 24.50
C SER A 658 -8.73 -23.32 25.55
N GLY A 659 -7.59 -24.00 25.56
CA GLY A 659 -6.42 -23.69 26.38
C GLY A 659 -5.42 -22.73 25.73
N SER A 660 -4.38 -22.45 26.50
CA SER A 660 -3.15 -21.80 26.03
C SER A 660 -1.98 -22.43 26.79
N HIS A 661 -1.83 -23.76 26.73
CA HIS A 661 -0.93 -24.54 27.59
C HIS A 661 0.49 -24.00 27.52
N VAL A 662 1.18 -23.95 28.67
CA VAL A 662 2.54 -23.40 28.75
C VAL A 662 3.56 -24.45 29.16
N HIS A 663 4.50 -24.74 28.25
CA HIS A 663 5.63 -25.64 28.46
C HIS A 663 6.80 -24.88 29.06
N LEU A 664 7.37 -25.39 30.15
CA LEU A 664 8.33 -24.68 31.01
C LEU A 664 9.56 -25.54 31.32
N SER A 665 10.75 -24.93 31.20
CA SER A 665 12.03 -25.59 31.45
C SER A 665 13.05 -24.62 32.03
N LEU A 666 14.00 -25.15 32.82
CA LEU A 666 15.06 -24.38 33.48
C LEU A 666 16.41 -24.59 32.78
N TRP A 667 17.16 -23.51 32.63
CA TRP A 667 18.40 -23.49 31.84
C TRP A 667 19.54 -22.80 32.59
N GLU A 668 20.74 -23.36 32.48
CA GLU A 668 21.99 -22.78 32.97
C GLU A 668 23.00 -22.71 31.81
N SER A 669 23.58 -21.53 31.57
CA SER A 669 24.63 -21.33 30.54
C SER A 669 24.29 -21.93 29.16
N GLY A 670 23.03 -21.84 28.74
CA GLY A 670 22.56 -22.37 27.45
C GLY A 670 22.30 -23.88 27.39
N ARG A 671 22.28 -24.58 28.54
CA ARG A 671 21.90 -26.00 28.64
C ARG A 671 20.64 -26.15 29.49
N ASN A 672 19.74 -27.05 29.10
CA ASN A 672 18.60 -27.43 29.93
C ASN A 672 19.11 -28.20 31.16
N VAL A 673 18.78 -27.70 32.35
CA VAL A 673 19.15 -28.29 33.64
C VAL A 673 17.93 -28.79 34.43
N PHE A 674 16.75 -28.80 33.83
CA PHE A 674 15.57 -29.48 34.37
C PHE A 674 15.73 -31.01 34.31
N MET A 675 16.45 -31.51 33.30
CA MET A 675 16.72 -32.94 33.08
C MET A 675 17.66 -33.53 34.15
N GLY A 676 17.35 -34.75 34.59
CA GLY A 676 18.25 -35.53 35.43
C GLY A 676 19.55 -35.91 34.72
N SER A 677 20.71 -35.71 35.37
CA SER A 677 22.03 -36.03 34.80
C SER A 677 22.47 -37.49 34.96
N ASN A 678 21.81 -38.26 35.83
CA ASN A 678 22.04 -39.70 36.00
C ASN A 678 20.82 -40.39 36.62
N LEU A 679 20.16 -41.24 35.83
CA LEU A 679 18.94 -41.98 36.20
C LEU A 679 19.03 -42.76 37.52
N SER A 680 20.23 -43.24 37.90
CA SER A 680 20.44 -43.96 39.18
C SER A 680 20.42 -43.07 40.42
N LYS A 681 20.31 -41.74 40.26
CA LYS A 681 20.35 -40.74 41.35
C LYS A 681 19.25 -39.68 41.26
N THR A 682 18.50 -39.60 40.17
CA THR A 682 17.55 -38.52 39.87
C THR A 682 16.11 -38.97 40.09
N ARG A 683 15.45 -38.49 41.14
CA ARG A 683 14.04 -38.79 41.40
C ARG A 683 13.19 -38.28 40.23
N HIS A 684 12.21 -39.09 39.82
CA HIS A 684 11.28 -38.82 38.72
C HIS A 684 11.89 -38.49 37.33
N GLY A 685 13.21 -38.57 37.14
CA GLY A 685 13.88 -38.18 35.90
C GLY A 685 14.24 -36.69 35.78
N MET A 686 14.03 -35.92 36.86
CA MET A 686 14.36 -34.49 36.95
C MET A 686 15.69 -34.28 37.69
N SER A 687 16.30 -33.11 37.51
CA SER A 687 17.34 -32.64 38.43
C SER A 687 16.74 -32.25 39.78
N GLU A 688 17.56 -32.15 40.82
CA GLU A 688 17.13 -31.68 42.15
C GLU A 688 16.55 -30.25 42.08
N LEU A 689 17.16 -29.35 41.30
CA LEU A 689 16.65 -28.00 41.05
C LEU A 689 15.31 -28.03 40.28
N GLY A 690 15.17 -28.93 39.30
CA GLY A 690 13.92 -29.11 38.54
C GLY A 690 12.78 -29.60 39.41
N GLU A 691 13.03 -30.60 40.27
CA GLU A 691 12.05 -31.11 41.24
C GLU A 691 11.65 -30.04 42.25
N GLN A 692 12.62 -29.32 42.83
CA GLN A 692 12.36 -28.26 43.82
C GLN A 692 11.53 -27.10 43.25
N PHE A 693 11.89 -26.61 42.06
CA PHE A 693 11.13 -25.56 41.38
C PHE A 693 9.71 -26.03 41.05
N LEU A 694 9.55 -27.25 40.52
CA LEU A 694 8.24 -27.82 40.20
C LEU A 694 7.39 -28.06 41.46
N ALA A 695 8.01 -28.44 42.59
CA ALA A 695 7.34 -28.58 43.87
C ALA A 695 6.82 -27.23 44.42
N GLY A 696 7.54 -26.13 44.16
CA GLY A 696 7.04 -24.77 44.40
C GLY A 696 5.82 -24.43 43.56
N VAL A 697 5.90 -24.62 42.23
CA VAL A 697 4.77 -24.40 41.32
C VAL A 697 3.56 -25.26 41.69
N TYR A 698 3.77 -26.51 42.09
CA TYR A 698 2.74 -27.42 42.60
C TYR A 698 2.12 -26.91 43.91
N TYR A 699 2.93 -26.49 44.88
CA TYR A 699 2.44 -25.99 46.17
C TYR A 699 1.52 -24.76 46.01
N HIS A 700 1.90 -23.82 45.14
CA HIS A 700 1.16 -22.58 44.91
C HIS A 700 0.07 -22.66 43.83
N LEU A 701 -0.17 -23.84 43.24
CA LEU A 701 -1.01 -24.01 42.06
C LEU A 701 -2.47 -23.47 42.19
N PRO A 702 -3.17 -23.63 43.34
CA PRO A 702 -4.52 -23.08 43.51
C PRO A 702 -4.56 -21.54 43.47
N SER A 703 -3.50 -20.88 43.95
CA SER A 703 -3.31 -19.43 43.89
C SER A 703 -2.96 -18.95 42.48
N ILE A 704 -2.17 -19.75 41.74
CA ILE A 704 -1.75 -19.47 40.36
C ILE A 704 -2.97 -19.42 39.41
N PHE A 705 -4.04 -20.16 39.69
CA PHE A 705 -5.27 -20.16 38.89
C PHE A 705 -5.91 -18.77 38.74
N ALA A 706 -5.81 -17.87 39.72
CA ALA A 706 -6.32 -16.50 39.59
C ALA A 706 -5.61 -15.66 38.49
N PHE A 707 -4.45 -16.13 38.00
CA PHE A 707 -3.68 -15.53 36.91
C PHE A 707 -3.75 -16.36 35.61
N THR A 708 -3.73 -17.69 35.69
CA THR A 708 -3.73 -18.62 34.53
C THR A 708 -5.14 -18.98 34.02
N ALA A 709 -6.15 -18.85 34.89
CA ALA A 709 -7.57 -19.09 34.65
C ALA A 709 -8.40 -17.90 35.19
N PRO A 710 -8.32 -16.72 34.56
CA PRO A 710 -8.70 -15.44 35.18
C PRO A 710 -10.18 -15.05 35.05
N LEU A 711 -11.03 -15.84 34.40
CA LEU A 711 -12.45 -15.52 34.21
C LEU A 711 -13.34 -16.64 34.77
N PRO A 712 -14.60 -16.40 35.16
CA PRO A 712 -15.52 -17.48 35.52
C PRO A 712 -15.64 -18.55 34.40
N ASN A 713 -15.59 -18.14 33.13
CA ASN A 713 -15.60 -19.04 31.98
C ASN A 713 -14.35 -19.94 31.86
N SER A 714 -13.24 -19.59 32.51
CA SER A 714 -12.07 -20.48 32.66
C SER A 714 -12.41 -21.77 33.42
N TYR A 715 -13.37 -21.70 34.35
CA TYR A 715 -13.78 -22.82 35.19
C TYR A 715 -14.87 -23.66 34.51
N ASP A 716 -15.61 -23.11 33.54
CA ASP A 716 -16.40 -23.91 32.59
C ASP A 716 -15.49 -24.85 31.77
N ARG A 717 -14.23 -24.45 31.49
CA ARG A 717 -13.22 -25.30 30.83
C ARG A 717 -12.62 -26.32 31.80
N ILE A 718 -12.27 -25.91 33.02
CA ILE A 718 -11.54 -26.75 34.00
C ILE A 718 -12.50 -27.69 34.75
N GLN A 719 -12.82 -28.81 34.11
CA GLN A 719 -13.72 -29.84 34.64
C GLN A 719 -13.11 -31.25 34.50
N PRO A 720 -13.56 -32.24 35.29
CA PRO A 720 -13.04 -33.61 35.18
C PRO A 720 -13.31 -34.19 33.80
N ASN A 721 -12.32 -34.91 33.26
CA ASN A 721 -12.36 -35.56 31.95
C ASN A 721 -12.45 -34.58 30.76
N THR A 722 -11.86 -33.39 30.90
CA THR A 722 -11.72 -32.40 29.80
C THR A 722 -10.28 -32.03 29.47
N CYS A 723 -9.29 -32.82 29.93
CA CYS A 723 -7.85 -32.63 29.67
C CYS A 723 -7.32 -31.23 30.08
N SER A 724 -7.89 -30.68 31.17
CA SER A 724 -7.80 -29.27 31.55
C SER A 724 -7.19 -29.02 32.93
N GLY A 725 -6.96 -30.07 33.72
CA GLY A 725 -6.34 -29.98 35.04
C GLY A 725 -7.30 -29.73 36.20
N ALA A 726 -8.35 -30.55 36.33
CA ALA A 726 -9.38 -30.36 37.35
C ALA A 726 -9.03 -30.84 38.77
N TYR A 727 -7.89 -31.51 38.94
CA TYR A 727 -7.44 -32.17 40.18
C TYR A 727 -6.09 -31.66 40.68
N TYR A 728 -5.93 -31.48 41.99
CA TYR A 728 -4.68 -31.07 42.63
C TYR A 728 -3.68 -32.22 42.62
N CYS A 729 -3.01 -32.37 41.48
CA CYS A 729 -2.10 -33.46 41.16
C CYS A 729 -1.08 -33.02 40.11
N TRP A 730 -0.09 -33.87 39.86
CA TRP A 730 0.81 -33.79 38.71
C TRP A 730 1.04 -35.20 38.18
N GLY A 731 1.47 -35.35 36.93
CA GLY A 731 1.75 -36.67 36.34
C GLY A 731 2.81 -36.66 35.26
N LYS A 732 3.31 -37.85 34.91
CA LYS A 732 4.17 -38.10 33.75
C LYS A 732 3.33 -38.37 32.52
N GLU A 733 3.43 -37.54 31.49
CA GLU A 733 2.60 -37.58 30.27
C GLU A 733 1.06 -37.56 30.46
N ASN A 734 0.59 -37.45 31.71
CA ASN A 734 -0.83 -37.44 32.04
C ASN A 734 -1.50 -36.13 31.59
N ARG A 735 -2.36 -36.20 30.57
CA ARG A 735 -3.03 -35.03 29.97
C ARG A 735 -4.23 -34.50 30.78
N GLU A 736 -4.67 -35.20 31.82
CA GLU A 736 -5.76 -34.76 32.70
C GLU A 736 -5.24 -33.99 33.93
N ALA A 737 -3.96 -34.16 34.30
CA ALA A 737 -3.31 -33.41 35.36
C ALA A 737 -3.06 -31.94 34.97
N PRO A 738 -3.19 -30.96 35.90
CA PRO A 738 -2.91 -29.55 35.62
C PRO A 738 -1.43 -29.28 35.38
N ILE A 739 -0.55 -30.11 35.97
CA ILE A 739 0.89 -30.16 35.73
C ILE A 739 1.24 -31.50 35.07
N ARG A 740 1.56 -31.46 33.77
CA ARG A 740 2.09 -32.61 33.01
C ARG A 740 3.61 -32.46 32.90
N THR A 741 4.36 -33.49 33.29
CA THR A 741 5.80 -33.60 32.97
C THR A 741 5.96 -34.35 31.65
N ALA A 742 6.85 -33.87 30.77
CA ALA A 742 6.92 -34.33 29.39
C ALA A 742 8.33 -34.81 28.97
N CYS A 743 8.33 -35.78 28.06
CA CYS A 743 9.50 -36.36 27.41
C CYS A 743 9.28 -36.37 25.87
N PRO A 744 9.70 -35.31 25.15
CA PRO A 744 9.50 -35.22 23.71
C PRO A 744 10.37 -36.23 22.93
N PRO A 745 9.99 -36.57 21.68
CA PRO A 745 10.75 -37.49 20.85
C PRO A 745 12.24 -37.14 20.74
N GLY A 746 13.10 -38.10 21.06
CA GLY A 746 14.57 -37.91 21.12
C GLY A 746 15.13 -37.75 22.54
N VAL A 747 14.27 -37.51 23.54
CA VAL A 747 14.61 -37.65 24.98
C VAL A 747 14.32 -39.09 25.43
N SER A 748 15.04 -39.59 26.44
CA SER A 748 14.76 -40.91 27.04
C SER A 748 13.53 -40.84 27.94
N ALA A 749 12.60 -41.80 27.84
CA ALA A 749 11.34 -41.81 28.59
C ALA A 749 11.48 -41.73 30.13
N ASP A 750 12.64 -42.13 30.66
CA ASP A 750 12.96 -42.03 32.08
C ASP A 750 13.32 -40.61 32.55
N LEU A 751 13.59 -39.68 31.62
CA LEU A 751 13.96 -38.28 31.87
C LEU A 751 12.81 -37.32 31.58
N VAL A 752 12.84 -36.14 32.20
CA VAL A 752 11.88 -35.05 31.96
C VAL A 752 12.63 -33.81 31.47
N SER A 753 12.29 -33.30 30.28
CA SER A 753 12.91 -32.08 29.72
C SER A 753 12.23 -30.79 30.16
N ASN A 754 10.93 -30.87 30.42
CA ASN A 754 10.08 -29.74 30.75
C ASN A 754 8.83 -30.26 31.48
N PHE A 755 8.14 -29.33 32.14
CA PHE A 755 6.75 -29.53 32.52
C PHE A 755 5.84 -28.66 31.64
N GLU A 756 4.54 -28.77 31.86
CA GLU A 756 3.46 -28.16 31.10
C GLU A 756 2.34 -27.82 32.09
N ILE A 757 1.84 -26.58 32.07
CA ILE A 757 0.65 -26.18 32.82
C ILE A 757 -0.55 -26.14 31.87
N LYS A 758 -1.47 -27.09 32.05
CA LYS A 758 -2.68 -27.26 31.21
C LYS A 758 -3.82 -26.31 31.58
N SER A 759 -3.83 -25.86 32.83
CA SER A 759 -4.80 -24.92 33.40
C SER A 759 -4.41 -23.46 33.15
N PHE A 760 -3.82 -23.20 31.98
CA PHE A 760 -3.53 -21.88 31.41
C PHE A 760 -4.42 -21.70 30.19
N ASP A 761 -5.09 -20.56 30.06
CA ASP A 761 -6.07 -20.31 29.00
C ASP A 761 -5.81 -19.06 28.14
N GLY A 762 -6.63 -18.93 27.10
CA GLY A 762 -6.58 -17.84 26.13
C GLY A 762 -6.90 -16.44 26.67
N CYS A 763 -7.43 -16.34 27.89
CA CYS A 763 -7.72 -15.10 28.60
C CYS A 763 -6.69 -14.77 29.70
N ALA A 764 -5.70 -15.62 29.98
CA ALA A 764 -4.59 -15.30 30.88
C ALA A 764 -3.74 -14.10 30.39
N ASN A 765 -3.35 -13.21 31.31
CA ASN A 765 -2.27 -12.23 31.11
C ASN A 765 -0.94 -12.98 31.31
N PRO A 766 -0.13 -13.21 30.24
CA PRO A 766 1.03 -14.10 30.33
C PRO A 766 2.12 -13.55 31.24
N TYR A 767 2.26 -12.24 31.37
CA TYR A 767 3.26 -11.65 32.27
C TYR A 767 2.93 -11.92 33.74
N LEU A 768 1.65 -11.76 34.13
CA LEU A 768 1.20 -12.05 35.50
C LEU A 768 1.23 -13.55 35.81
N ALA A 769 0.78 -14.37 34.85
CA ALA A 769 0.77 -15.82 34.99
C ALA A 769 2.19 -16.39 35.14
N LEU A 770 3.11 -16.05 34.21
CA LEU A 770 4.51 -16.48 34.33
C LEU A 770 5.20 -15.88 35.56
N ALA A 771 4.86 -14.66 35.98
CA ALA A 771 5.41 -14.08 37.21
C ALA A 771 4.99 -14.90 38.44
N ALA A 772 3.72 -15.30 38.55
CA ALA A 772 3.25 -16.15 39.65
C ALA A 772 3.94 -17.53 39.65
N ILE A 773 4.14 -18.12 38.47
CA ILE A 773 4.85 -19.41 38.31
C ILE A 773 6.34 -19.29 38.69
N VAL A 774 7.03 -18.22 38.28
CA VAL A 774 8.44 -17.99 38.65
C VAL A 774 8.58 -17.71 40.15
N ALA A 775 7.68 -16.92 40.74
CA ALA A 775 7.65 -16.68 42.19
C ALA A 775 7.48 -17.98 42.99
N ALA A 776 6.52 -18.83 42.58
CA ALA A 776 6.29 -20.14 43.18
C ALA A 776 7.52 -21.06 43.04
N GLY A 777 8.17 -21.07 41.88
CA GLY A 777 9.37 -21.88 41.64
C GLY A 777 10.60 -21.40 42.43
N ILE A 778 10.78 -20.07 42.59
CA ILE A 778 11.82 -19.49 43.46
C ILE A 778 11.58 -19.89 44.92
N ASP A 779 10.34 -19.83 45.39
CA ASP A 779 9.99 -20.33 46.73
C ASP A 779 10.30 -21.83 46.88
N GLY A 780 9.95 -22.64 45.88
CA GLY A 780 10.28 -24.06 45.82
C GLY A 780 11.77 -24.36 45.99
N LEU A 781 12.62 -23.60 45.29
CA LEU A 781 14.07 -23.65 45.44
C LEU A 781 14.53 -23.17 46.83
N ARG A 782 14.09 -21.98 47.28
CA ARG A 782 14.47 -21.40 48.58
C ARG A 782 14.10 -22.32 49.76
N ARG A 783 12.90 -22.92 49.73
CA ARG A 783 12.42 -23.86 50.76
C ARG A 783 12.88 -25.31 50.56
N ASN A 784 13.60 -25.60 49.46
CA ASN A 784 14.01 -26.97 49.08
C ASN A 784 12.85 -27.97 49.09
N LEU A 785 11.70 -27.56 48.51
CA LEU A 785 10.48 -28.35 48.51
C LEU A 785 10.65 -29.67 47.74
N LYS A 786 9.85 -30.66 48.11
CA LYS A 786 9.82 -31.96 47.45
C LYS A 786 8.46 -32.20 46.82
N LEU A 787 8.48 -32.71 45.60
CA LEU A 787 7.27 -32.99 44.85
C LEU A 787 6.60 -34.26 45.43
N PRO A 788 5.26 -34.36 45.53
CA PRO A 788 4.63 -35.62 45.91
C PRO A 788 4.86 -36.69 44.84
N GLU A 789 4.45 -37.93 45.09
CA GLU A 789 4.42 -38.94 44.02
C GLU A 789 3.46 -38.51 42.89
N PRO A 790 3.77 -38.82 41.62
CA PRO A 790 2.89 -38.48 40.50
C PRO A 790 1.64 -39.36 40.50
N VAL A 791 0.52 -38.81 40.02
CA VAL A 791 -0.58 -39.63 39.54
C VAL A 791 -0.12 -40.26 38.23
N ALA A 792 0.02 -41.58 38.23
CA ALA A 792 0.52 -42.34 37.10
C ALA A 792 -0.36 -42.13 35.87
N SER A 793 0.26 -42.08 34.68
CA SER A 793 -0.47 -42.25 33.42
C SER A 793 -0.62 -43.72 33.05
N VAL A 794 0.31 -44.57 33.50
CA VAL A 794 0.30 -46.03 33.35
C VAL A 794 0.92 -46.65 34.61
N ASP A 795 0.26 -47.64 35.21
CA ASP A 795 0.84 -48.42 36.32
C ASP A 795 1.82 -49.51 35.83
N VAL A 796 2.49 -50.22 36.74
CA VAL A 796 3.43 -51.30 36.40
C VAL A 796 2.75 -52.48 35.67
N CYS A 797 1.42 -52.62 35.80
CA CYS A 797 0.60 -53.62 35.12
C CYS A 797 0.04 -53.15 33.75
N GLY A 798 0.28 -51.90 33.34
CA GLY A 798 -0.18 -51.37 32.05
C GLY A 798 -1.58 -50.75 32.04
N THR A 799 -2.15 -50.40 33.20
CA THR A 799 -3.47 -49.74 33.28
C THR A 799 -3.35 -48.23 33.28
N GLU A 800 -4.12 -47.55 32.41
CA GLU A 800 -4.22 -46.09 32.39
C GLU A 800 -4.98 -45.60 33.63
N THR A 801 -4.39 -44.67 34.39
CA THR A 801 -4.98 -44.16 35.65
C THR A 801 -5.43 -42.71 35.47
N ASN A 802 -6.73 -42.46 35.61
CA ASN A 802 -7.29 -41.12 35.49
C ASN A 802 -7.36 -40.44 36.88
N PRO A 803 -6.98 -39.17 37.04
CA PRO A 803 -7.19 -38.44 38.29
C PRO A 803 -8.62 -38.50 38.83
N SER A 804 -9.66 -38.62 37.98
CA SER A 804 -11.04 -38.80 38.45
C SER A 804 -11.38 -40.19 38.99
N ASP A 805 -10.54 -41.22 38.73
CA ASP A 805 -10.67 -42.52 39.42
C ASP A 805 -10.32 -42.41 40.91
N HIS A 806 -9.54 -41.38 41.26
CA HIS A 806 -9.08 -41.04 42.62
C HIS A 806 -9.78 -39.79 43.19
N ASP A 807 -11.01 -39.45 42.75
CA ASP A 807 -11.76 -38.25 43.20
C ASP A 807 -11.99 -38.19 44.73
N SER A 808 -11.93 -39.34 45.43
CA SER A 808 -11.98 -39.44 46.90
C SER A 808 -10.64 -39.23 47.63
N GLU A 809 -9.52 -39.24 46.91
CA GLU A 809 -8.16 -39.13 47.45
C GLU A 809 -7.45 -37.85 46.99
N LEU A 810 -7.71 -37.42 45.75
CA LEU A 810 -7.19 -36.19 45.15
C LEU A 810 -8.16 -35.04 45.37
N GLY A 811 -7.70 -33.97 46.01
CA GLY A 811 -8.46 -32.73 46.09
C GLY A 811 -8.74 -32.15 44.71
N ARG A 812 -9.93 -31.57 44.50
CA ARG A 812 -10.22 -30.78 43.30
C ARG A 812 -9.39 -29.48 43.29
N MET A 813 -8.99 -29.04 42.09
CA MET A 813 -8.57 -27.64 41.88
C MET A 813 -9.75 -26.69 42.15
N PRO A 814 -9.50 -25.38 42.34
CA PRO A 814 -10.56 -24.37 42.41
C PRO A 814 -11.59 -24.57 41.29
N LYS A 815 -12.85 -24.76 41.67
CA LYS A 815 -13.99 -25.06 40.78
C LYS A 815 -14.65 -23.81 40.23
N GLU A 816 -14.31 -22.66 40.82
CA GLU A 816 -14.78 -21.33 40.44
C GLU A 816 -13.65 -20.31 40.66
N LEU A 817 -13.72 -19.17 39.98
CA LEU A 817 -12.78 -18.05 40.17
C LEU A 817 -12.82 -17.49 41.60
N SER A 818 -13.95 -17.62 42.30
CA SER A 818 -14.12 -17.28 43.71
C SER A 818 -13.10 -18.03 44.60
N GLU A 819 -12.98 -19.34 44.43
CA GLU A 819 -12.07 -20.21 45.19
C GLU A 819 -10.59 -19.93 44.88
N ALA A 820 -10.25 -19.64 43.61
CA ALA A 820 -8.88 -19.28 43.23
C ALA A 820 -8.45 -17.90 43.78
N VAL A 821 -9.39 -16.95 43.84
CA VAL A 821 -9.18 -15.65 44.49
C VAL A 821 -9.02 -15.78 46.00
N GLU A 822 -9.78 -16.66 46.64
CA GLU A 822 -9.61 -16.95 48.07
C GLU A 822 -8.23 -17.57 48.34
N ALA A 823 -7.80 -18.56 47.56
CA ALA A 823 -6.46 -19.15 47.67
C ALA A 823 -5.36 -18.09 47.54
N LEU A 824 -5.42 -17.25 46.49
CA LEU A 824 -4.46 -16.15 46.30
C LEU A 824 -4.48 -15.13 47.45
N SER A 825 -5.62 -14.86 48.07
CA SER A 825 -5.72 -13.94 49.22
C SER A 825 -5.03 -14.47 50.49
N GLN A 826 -4.83 -15.79 50.60
CA GLN A 826 -4.13 -16.44 51.71
C GLN A 826 -2.63 -16.64 51.41
N ASP A 827 -2.23 -16.56 50.13
CA ASP A 827 -0.88 -16.84 49.64
C ASP A 827 0.10 -15.67 49.84
N LYS A 828 0.55 -15.50 51.07
CA LYS A 828 1.50 -14.44 51.47
C LYS A 828 2.78 -14.43 50.63
N VAL A 829 3.24 -15.59 50.15
CA VAL A 829 4.46 -15.72 49.36
C VAL A 829 4.27 -15.10 47.98
N LEU A 830 3.19 -15.44 47.28
CA LEU A 830 2.88 -14.80 45.99
C LEU A 830 2.53 -13.31 46.16
N ILE A 831 1.82 -12.92 47.23
CA ILE A 831 1.54 -11.52 47.56
C ILE A 831 2.84 -10.71 47.71
N GLU A 832 3.84 -11.23 48.43
CA GLU A 832 5.14 -10.58 48.62
C GLU A 832 5.95 -10.51 47.32
N PHE A 833 6.11 -11.64 46.61
CA PHE A 833 6.92 -11.72 45.39
C PHE A 833 6.36 -10.92 44.20
N LEU A 834 5.04 -10.88 44.03
CA LEU A 834 4.37 -10.10 42.97
C LEU A 834 4.19 -8.63 43.37
N GLY A 835 3.98 -8.37 44.66
CA GLY A 835 3.78 -7.05 45.24
C GLY A 835 2.31 -6.82 45.62
N GLU A 836 2.10 -6.52 46.90
CA GLU A 836 0.79 -6.41 47.56
C GLU A 836 -0.24 -5.60 46.77
N LYS A 837 0.14 -4.41 46.26
CA LYS A 837 -0.78 -3.53 45.55
C LYS A 837 -1.27 -4.11 44.21
N LEU A 838 -0.37 -4.76 43.46
CA LEU A 838 -0.71 -5.42 42.19
C LEU A 838 -1.64 -6.61 42.42
N VAL A 839 -1.33 -7.45 43.42
CA VAL A 839 -2.20 -8.59 43.77
C VAL A 839 -3.55 -8.13 44.30
N THR A 840 -3.60 -7.04 45.08
CA THR A 840 -4.86 -6.41 45.53
C THR A 840 -5.74 -5.98 44.36
N ALA A 841 -5.17 -5.32 43.34
CA ALA A 841 -5.94 -4.93 42.16
C ALA A 841 -6.40 -6.14 41.33
N VAL A 842 -5.57 -7.19 41.17
CA VAL A 842 -5.99 -8.43 40.52
C VAL A 842 -7.16 -9.07 41.28
N ILE A 843 -7.06 -9.25 42.60
CA ILE A 843 -8.13 -9.79 43.44
C ILE A 843 -9.44 -9.00 43.26
N ALA A 844 -9.38 -7.66 43.33
CA ALA A 844 -10.55 -6.80 43.17
C ALA A 844 -11.18 -6.88 41.77
N ILE A 845 -10.38 -6.96 40.71
CA ILE A 845 -10.86 -7.17 39.33
C ILE A 845 -11.56 -8.53 39.21
N ARG A 846 -10.93 -9.62 39.65
CA ARG A 846 -11.54 -10.96 39.59
C ARG A 846 -12.85 -11.02 40.38
N GLN A 847 -12.93 -10.38 41.55
CA GLN A 847 -14.19 -10.26 42.30
C GLN A 847 -15.26 -9.46 41.56
N SER A 848 -14.89 -8.46 40.77
CA SER A 848 -15.80 -7.72 39.88
C SER A 848 -16.31 -8.60 38.73
N ASP A 849 -15.40 -9.34 38.07
CA ASP A 849 -15.75 -10.27 37.00
C ASP A 849 -16.69 -11.39 37.50
N VAL A 850 -16.43 -11.98 38.68
CA VAL A 850 -17.35 -12.93 39.35
C VAL A 850 -18.73 -12.32 39.56
N LYS A 851 -18.83 -11.12 40.14
CA LYS A 851 -20.11 -10.43 40.39
C LYS A 851 -20.89 -10.16 39.11
N HIS A 852 -20.22 -9.94 37.98
CA HIS A 852 -20.86 -9.65 36.70
C HIS A 852 -21.35 -10.90 35.96
N PHE A 853 -20.49 -11.91 35.82
CA PHE A 853 -20.78 -13.05 34.94
C PHE A 853 -21.53 -14.19 35.63
N ALA A 854 -21.27 -14.47 36.91
CA ALA A 854 -21.93 -15.58 37.62
C ALA A 854 -23.48 -15.54 37.62
N PRO A 855 -24.15 -14.37 37.67
CA PRO A 855 -25.62 -14.29 37.59
C PRO A 855 -26.21 -14.54 36.18
N LYS A 856 -25.39 -14.63 35.13
CA LYS A 856 -25.85 -14.62 33.72
C LYS A 856 -25.23 -15.78 32.92
N SER A 857 -25.97 -16.86 32.70
CA SER A 857 -25.49 -18.11 32.06
C SER A 857 -25.00 -18.01 30.61
N ASP A 858 -25.10 -16.85 29.96
CA ASP A 858 -24.65 -16.61 28.58
C ASP A 858 -23.73 -15.37 28.46
N ALA A 859 -23.40 -14.68 29.54
CA ALA A 859 -22.75 -13.37 29.49
C ALA A 859 -21.27 -13.38 29.12
N PHE A 860 -20.60 -14.53 29.19
CA PHE A 860 -19.27 -14.67 28.58
C PHE A 860 -19.30 -14.41 27.06
N LYS A 861 -20.49 -14.44 26.41
CA LYS A 861 -20.64 -13.99 25.02
C LYS A 861 -20.57 -12.47 24.86
N GLU A 862 -20.81 -11.68 25.91
CA GLU A 862 -20.60 -10.22 25.90
C GLU A 862 -19.10 -9.90 25.64
N LEU A 863 -18.18 -10.74 26.14
CA LEU A 863 -16.73 -10.67 25.87
C LEU A 863 -16.36 -10.90 24.39
N ILE A 864 -17.25 -11.48 23.57
CA ILE A 864 -17.05 -11.62 22.12
C ILE A 864 -17.31 -10.27 21.41
N TYR A 865 -18.28 -9.49 21.90
CA TYR A 865 -18.69 -8.22 21.29
C TYR A 865 -17.87 -7.01 21.77
N LEU A 866 -17.26 -7.10 22.96
CA LEU A 866 -16.41 -6.05 23.54
C LEU A 866 -15.17 -5.69 22.68
N SER A 867 -14.81 -6.49 21.68
CA SER A 867 -13.79 -6.15 20.67
C SER A 867 -14.31 -5.33 19.48
N PHE A 868 -15.58 -4.92 19.43
CA PHE A 868 -16.23 -4.37 18.22
C PHE A 868 -17.06 -3.08 18.41
N GLU A 869 -17.36 -2.65 19.65
CA GLU A 869 -18.40 -1.63 19.91
C GLU A 869 -18.08 -0.17 19.49
N PHE A 870 -16.87 0.13 19.01
CA PHE A 870 -16.51 1.49 18.55
C PHE A 870 -17.46 2.05 17.48
N TYR A 871 -18.04 1.20 16.63
CA TYR A 871 -18.99 1.63 15.60
C TYR A 871 -20.35 2.08 16.17
N VAL A 872 -20.84 1.42 17.22
CA VAL A 872 -22.18 1.69 17.79
C VAL A 872 -22.17 2.98 18.60
N ILE A 873 -21.11 3.21 19.41
CA ILE A 873 -20.97 4.43 20.21
C ILE A 873 -20.86 5.67 19.31
N ILE A 874 -20.12 5.59 18.21
CA ILE A 874 -20.03 6.69 17.22
C ILE A 874 -21.41 6.98 16.60
N ILE A 875 -22.18 5.96 16.25
CA ILE A 875 -23.55 6.13 15.71
C ILE A 875 -24.48 6.76 16.76
N ILE A 876 -24.41 6.34 18.03
CA ILE A 876 -25.20 6.94 19.12
C ILE A 876 -24.82 8.41 19.35
N ILE A 877 -23.53 8.75 19.32
CA ILE A 877 -23.06 10.15 19.42
C ILE A 877 -23.56 10.98 18.24
N ILE A 878 -23.48 10.46 17.01
CA ILE A 878 -24.00 11.13 15.81
C ILE A 878 -25.52 11.33 15.93
N ILE A 879 -26.27 10.34 16.40
CA ILE A 879 -27.72 10.46 16.65
C ILE A 879 -28.00 11.54 17.71
N PHE A 880 -27.24 11.59 18.81
CA PHE A 880 -27.39 12.61 19.84
C PHE A 880 -27.11 14.03 19.31
N ILE A 881 -26.06 14.19 18.50
CA ILE A 881 -25.73 15.46 17.83
C ILE A 881 -26.83 15.86 16.85
N VAL A 882 -27.32 14.94 16.01
CA VAL A 882 -28.40 15.18 15.04
C VAL A 882 -29.71 15.54 15.75
N VAL A 883 -30.08 14.86 16.83
CA VAL A 883 -31.26 15.19 17.65
C VAL A 883 -31.11 16.57 18.30
N SER A 884 -29.92 16.90 18.84
CA SER A 884 -29.65 18.22 19.42
C SER A 884 -29.72 19.36 18.39
N ILE A 885 -29.27 19.10 17.15
CA ILE A 885 -29.38 20.04 16.02
C ILE A 885 -30.83 20.20 15.54
N LEU A 886 -31.62 19.12 15.55
CA LEU A 886 -33.04 19.15 15.15
C LEU A 886 -33.90 19.88 16.19
N VAL A 887 -33.72 19.61 17.48
CA VAL A 887 -34.46 20.29 18.56
C VAL A 887 -34.18 21.80 18.57
N ASN A 888 -32.93 22.22 18.32
CA ASN A 888 -32.56 23.63 18.19
C ASN A 888 -33.11 24.32 16.93
N ARG A 889 -33.75 23.61 15.99
CA ARG A 889 -34.37 24.21 14.78
C ARG A 889 -35.89 24.42 14.89
N SER A 890 -36.52 24.07 16.02
CA SER A 890 -37.97 24.18 16.20
C SER A 890 -38.37 24.98 17.46
N GLY A 891 -37.95 26.24 17.55
CA GLY A 891 -38.36 27.17 18.62
C GLY A 891 -38.32 28.63 18.19
N ARG A 892 -39.42 29.38 18.40
CA ARG A 892 -39.47 30.82 18.15
C ARG A 892 -39.00 31.57 19.41
N GLY A 893 -38.09 32.53 19.24
CA GLY A 893 -37.45 33.22 20.36
C GLY A 893 -38.25 34.39 20.95
N LEU A 894 -37.78 34.86 22.11
CA LEU A 894 -38.06 36.19 22.69
C LEU A 894 -36.86 36.62 23.56
N ASN A 895 -36.81 37.90 23.94
CA ASN A 895 -35.59 38.56 24.46
C ASN A 895 -35.24 38.24 25.93
N PRO A 896 -33.96 38.46 26.35
CA PRO A 896 -33.44 37.98 27.63
C PRO A 896 -33.61 38.97 28.80
N THR A 897 -33.81 38.42 30.00
CA THR A 897 -33.52 39.09 31.28
C THR A 897 -32.93 38.11 32.31
N VAL A 898 -32.06 38.63 33.16
CA VAL A 898 -31.33 38.00 34.28
C VAL A 898 -31.58 38.98 35.45
N PRO A 899 -31.87 38.59 36.72
CA PRO A 899 -31.00 37.69 37.50
C PRO A 899 -31.64 36.84 38.64
N ALA A 900 -30.75 36.08 39.32
CA ALA A 900 -30.74 35.74 40.74
C ALA A 900 -31.74 34.72 41.33
N GLY A 901 -31.29 34.01 42.39
CA GLY A 901 -32.12 33.16 43.26
C GLY A 901 -31.59 31.72 43.41
N PRO A 902 -31.28 31.20 44.63
CA PRO A 902 -30.56 29.93 44.75
C PRO A 902 -31.32 28.77 45.43
N SER A 903 -30.80 27.55 45.18
CA SER A 903 -30.66 26.41 46.11
C SER A 903 -31.86 25.51 46.50
N VAL A 904 -31.51 24.34 47.09
CA VAL A 904 -32.29 23.40 47.93
C VAL A 904 -32.96 22.15 47.28
N ILE A 905 -32.20 21.03 47.34
CA ILE A 905 -32.57 19.67 47.86
C ILE A 905 -33.67 18.81 47.17
N ILE A 906 -33.22 17.85 46.36
CA ILE A 906 -33.40 16.37 46.46
C ILE A 906 -34.53 15.83 47.39
N PRO A 907 -35.48 15.00 46.90
CA PRO A 907 -35.39 13.55 47.21
C PRO A 907 -35.80 12.57 46.08
N ARG A 908 -35.58 11.27 46.37
CA ARG A 908 -35.67 10.08 45.46
C ARG A 908 -37.02 9.33 45.55
N ASN A 909 -37.15 8.27 44.74
CA ASN A 909 -38.11 7.14 44.76
C ASN A 909 -39.48 7.45 44.12
N ALA A 910 -40.25 6.49 43.55
CA ALA A 910 -40.09 5.04 43.35
C ALA A 910 -40.66 4.64 41.94
N VAL A 911 -40.21 3.58 41.23
CA VAL A 911 -40.55 2.12 41.30
C VAL A 911 -42.01 1.76 40.92
N ASP A 912 -42.14 0.69 40.10
CA ASP A 912 -43.36 -0.05 39.66
C ASP A 912 -44.40 0.66 38.76
N ASP A 913 -45.27 -0.02 37.99
CA ASP A 913 -45.25 -1.33 37.27
C ASP A 913 -46.51 -1.38 36.35
N ARG A 914 -46.56 -2.32 35.37
CA ARG A 914 -47.72 -2.70 34.51
C ARG A 914 -48.24 -1.63 33.52
N ARG A 915 -48.28 -1.88 32.21
CA ARG A 915 -49.00 -2.89 31.37
C ARG A 915 -50.45 -2.52 31.01
N ASP A 916 -50.75 -2.82 29.74
CA ASP A 916 -52.02 -3.29 29.18
C ASP A 916 -53.10 -2.29 28.67
N ARG A 917 -53.47 -2.52 27.40
CA ARG A 917 -54.76 -2.24 26.71
C ARG A 917 -55.07 -0.81 26.26
N GLY A 918 -55.78 -0.75 25.13
CA GLY A 918 -56.50 0.42 24.62
C GLY A 918 -57.74 -0.02 23.84
N LEU A 919 -58.58 0.96 23.47
CA LEU A 919 -59.67 0.92 22.48
C LEU A 919 -59.65 2.31 21.77
N LEU A 920 -59.96 2.55 20.49
CA LEU A 920 -60.84 1.92 19.47
C LEU A 920 -62.25 2.54 19.42
N GLU A 921 -62.43 3.49 18.48
CA GLU A 921 -63.68 3.93 17.83
C GLU A 921 -63.32 4.24 16.33
N CYS A 922 -64.01 3.81 15.27
CA CYS A 922 -65.43 3.86 14.85
C CYS A 922 -65.79 5.15 14.06
N VAL A 923 -66.64 5.18 13.01
CA VAL A 923 -67.09 4.24 11.95
C VAL A 923 -68.15 4.97 11.06
N LEU A 924 -68.25 4.55 9.78
CA LEU A 924 -69.34 4.65 8.75
C LEU A 924 -68.86 5.29 7.40
N CYS A 925 -69.03 4.73 6.19
CA CYS A 925 -70.04 3.86 5.51
C CYS A 925 -71.20 4.64 4.84
N PRO A 926 -71.96 4.08 3.85
CA PRO A 926 -71.86 2.75 3.15
C PRO A 926 -70.88 2.84 1.95
N GLY A 927 -70.94 2.13 0.81
CA GLY A 927 -71.84 1.13 0.18
C GLY A 927 -71.33 0.79 -1.25
N VAL A 928 -71.88 -0.11 -2.08
CA VAL A 928 -73.05 -1.02 -2.03
C VAL A 928 -72.66 -2.36 -2.75
N GLU A 929 -73.59 -3.31 -2.80
CA GLU A 929 -73.53 -4.75 -3.14
C GLU A 929 -73.72 -5.06 -4.66
N SER A 930 -73.64 -6.29 -5.22
CA SER A 930 -73.86 -7.66 -4.71
C SER A 930 -73.16 -8.71 -5.66
N SER A 931 -72.50 -9.81 -5.24
CA SER A 931 -73.01 -11.14 -4.76
C SER A 931 -72.93 -12.26 -5.87
N PRO A 932 -72.82 -13.59 -5.61
CA PRO A 932 -72.46 -14.38 -4.39
C PRO A 932 -71.42 -15.55 -4.56
N CYS A 933 -70.97 -16.09 -3.40
CA CYS A 933 -70.63 -17.51 -3.09
C CYS A 933 -69.48 -18.30 -3.76
N GLY A 934 -68.77 -19.08 -2.92
CA GLY A 934 -67.92 -20.22 -3.31
C GLY A 934 -66.64 -20.36 -2.46
N ALA A 935 -66.59 -21.27 -1.48
CA ALA A 935 -65.48 -21.35 -0.51
C ALA A 935 -64.66 -22.66 -0.60
N ALA A 936 -63.33 -22.56 -0.46
CA ALA A 936 -62.46 -23.44 0.35
C ALA A 936 -60.98 -23.01 0.28
N LEU A 937 -60.19 -23.32 1.34
CA LEU A 937 -58.81 -22.86 1.53
C LEU A 937 -57.77 -23.54 0.62
N GLY A 938 -56.71 -22.80 0.28
CA GLY A 938 -55.44 -23.35 -0.25
C GLY A 938 -54.39 -22.25 -0.43
N ALA A 939 -53.55 -22.00 0.59
CA ALA A 939 -52.61 -20.88 0.58
C ALA A 939 -51.24 -21.24 -0.03
N MET A 940 -50.83 -20.52 -1.08
CA MET A 940 -49.43 -20.28 -1.45
C MET A 940 -49.26 -18.87 -2.00
N THR A 941 -48.09 -18.27 -1.77
CA THR A 941 -47.76 -16.89 -2.13
C THR A 941 -47.05 -16.80 -3.48
N SER A 942 -47.25 -15.71 -4.20
CA SER A 942 -46.53 -15.41 -5.45
C SER A 942 -46.05 -13.95 -5.47
N SER A 943 -44.75 -13.74 -5.61
CA SER A 943 -44.15 -12.44 -5.92
C SER A 943 -44.13 -12.20 -7.44
N SER A 944 -44.30 -10.96 -7.87
CA SER A 944 -44.22 -10.56 -9.28
C SER A 944 -42.90 -9.83 -9.57
N SER A 945 -42.30 -10.13 -10.73
CA SER A 945 -41.08 -9.50 -11.24
C SER A 945 -41.33 -8.86 -12.60
N GLY A 946 -40.58 -7.80 -12.93
CA GLY A 946 -40.75 -7.03 -14.16
C GLY A 946 -40.31 -7.76 -15.44
N PRO A 947 -40.69 -7.26 -16.63
CA PRO A 947 -40.50 -7.95 -17.90
C PRO A 947 -39.04 -7.91 -18.40
N GLY A 948 -38.54 -9.04 -18.90
CA GLY A 948 -37.19 -9.17 -19.49
C GLY A 948 -37.18 -9.15 -21.02
N ASN A 949 -36.14 -8.54 -21.61
CA ASN A 949 -35.88 -8.57 -23.05
C ASN A 949 -35.31 -9.93 -23.50
N SER A 950 -36.08 -10.73 -24.23
CA SER A 950 -35.60 -11.92 -24.92
C SER A 950 -35.15 -11.60 -26.36
N CYS A 951 -34.04 -12.20 -26.78
CA CYS A 951 -33.58 -12.24 -28.18
C CYS A 951 -33.67 -13.67 -28.71
N HIS A 952 -33.86 -13.83 -30.02
CA HIS A 952 -34.04 -15.14 -30.63
C HIS A 952 -32.71 -15.84 -30.92
N TYR A 953 -31.68 -15.08 -31.30
CA TYR A 953 -30.33 -15.60 -31.59
C TYR A 953 -29.26 -14.58 -31.19
N SER A 954 -28.05 -15.06 -30.88
CA SER A 954 -26.88 -14.25 -30.53
C SER A 954 -25.66 -14.73 -31.31
N PHE A 955 -25.04 -13.86 -32.11
CA PHE A 955 -23.91 -14.20 -32.99
C PHE A 955 -22.65 -13.45 -32.59
N LYS A 956 -21.52 -14.15 -32.58
CA LYS A 956 -20.18 -13.61 -32.44
C LYS A 956 -19.59 -13.30 -33.82
N ILE A 957 -19.15 -12.05 -34.02
CA ILE A 957 -18.55 -11.56 -35.27
C ILE A 957 -17.14 -11.02 -34.97
N LEU A 958 -16.17 -11.34 -35.82
CA LEU A 958 -14.77 -10.91 -35.70
C LEU A 958 -14.36 -10.07 -36.92
N LEU A 959 -13.77 -8.88 -36.72
CA LEU A 959 -13.21 -8.03 -37.78
C LEU A 959 -11.68 -8.15 -37.79
N ILE A 960 -11.08 -8.52 -38.92
CA ILE A 960 -9.63 -8.74 -39.11
C ILE A 960 -9.14 -8.12 -40.43
N GLY A 961 -7.82 -7.94 -40.54
CA GLY A 961 -7.17 -7.11 -41.56
C GLY A 961 -6.13 -6.17 -40.95
N ASP A 962 -5.32 -5.51 -41.76
CA ASP A 962 -4.15 -4.73 -41.30
C ASP A 962 -4.52 -3.48 -40.45
N THR A 963 -3.54 -2.90 -39.75
CA THR A 963 -3.68 -1.55 -39.15
C THR A 963 -3.93 -0.51 -40.25
N GLY A 964 -4.92 0.37 -40.02
CA GLY A 964 -5.19 1.53 -40.88
C GLY A 964 -6.20 1.30 -42.01
N VAL A 965 -6.67 0.06 -42.21
CA VAL A 965 -7.74 -0.27 -43.19
C VAL A 965 -9.13 0.20 -42.75
N GLY A 966 -9.28 0.74 -41.53
CA GLY A 966 -10.52 1.38 -41.06
C GLY A 966 -11.59 0.44 -40.49
N LYS A 967 -11.20 -0.73 -39.96
CA LYS A 967 -12.11 -1.71 -39.33
C LYS A 967 -12.93 -1.10 -38.18
N SER A 968 -12.25 -0.40 -37.29
CA SER A 968 -12.81 0.37 -36.18
C SER A 968 -13.79 1.44 -36.67
N SER A 969 -13.46 2.10 -37.78
CA SER A 969 -14.32 3.10 -38.44
C SER A 969 -15.60 2.48 -39.00
N LEU A 970 -15.54 1.27 -39.60
CA LEU A 970 -16.72 0.52 -40.02
C LEU A 970 -17.60 0.15 -38.81
N LEU A 971 -17.00 -0.30 -37.70
CA LEU A 971 -17.73 -0.68 -36.49
C LEU A 971 -18.43 0.51 -35.82
N VAL A 972 -17.75 1.66 -35.69
CA VAL A 972 -18.34 2.90 -35.17
C VAL A 972 -19.43 3.43 -36.11
N SER A 973 -19.20 3.39 -37.43
CA SER A 973 -20.19 3.79 -38.44
C SER A 973 -21.44 2.91 -38.42
N PHE A 974 -21.31 1.60 -38.14
CA PHE A 974 -22.45 0.69 -37.97
C PHE A 974 -23.24 0.91 -36.68
N ILE A 975 -22.59 1.34 -35.59
CA ILE A 975 -23.24 1.46 -34.26
C ILE A 975 -23.90 2.82 -34.06
N SER A 976 -23.32 3.91 -34.57
CA SER A 976 -23.86 5.26 -34.38
C SER A 976 -25.00 5.55 -35.35
N ASN A 977 -26.10 6.17 -34.88
CA ASN A 977 -27.24 6.58 -35.71
C ASN A 977 -27.04 7.92 -36.45
N HIS A 978 -25.86 8.54 -36.33
CA HIS A 978 -25.52 9.84 -36.91
C HIS A 978 -24.15 9.80 -37.58
N LEU A 979 -23.90 10.69 -38.54
CA LEU A 979 -22.53 10.94 -39.01
C LEU A 979 -21.67 11.40 -37.82
N VAL A 980 -20.49 10.79 -37.68
CA VAL A 980 -19.49 11.08 -36.65
C VAL A 980 -18.20 11.43 -37.38
N ASP A 981 -17.41 12.38 -36.88
CA ASP A 981 -16.05 12.55 -37.36
C ASP A 981 -15.21 11.31 -37.00
N LEU A 982 -14.73 10.60 -38.02
CA LEU A 982 -14.15 9.27 -37.90
C LEU A 982 -12.62 9.28 -37.70
N ASP A 983 -12.11 10.30 -37.01
CA ASP A 983 -10.70 10.41 -36.61
C ASP A 983 -10.40 9.51 -35.39
N LEU A 984 -10.49 8.21 -35.63
CA LEU A 984 -10.38 7.16 -34.63
C LEU A 984 -8.92 6.70 -34.51
N SER A 985 -8.38 6.76 -33.29
CA SER A 985 -7.10 6.13 -32.96
C SER A 985 -7.11 4.64 -33.34
N PRO A 986 -6.03 4.10 -33.96
CA PRO A 986 -5.98 2.68 -34.32
C PRO A 986 -6.23 1.77 -33.11
N THR A 987 -7.13 0.79 -33.24
CA THR A 987 -7.36 -0.22 -32.20
C THR A 987 -6.05 -0.90 -31.80
N ILE A 988 -5.77 -0.92 -30.49
CA ILE A 988 -4.64 -1.63 -29.89
C ILE A 988 -5.19 -2.88 -29.18
N GLY A 989 -4.80 -4.06 -29.64
CA GLY A 989 -5.38 -5.32 -29.16
C GLY A 989 -6.74 -5.60 -29.80
N VAL A 990 -7.80 -5.68 -29.00
CA VAL A 990 -9.17 -5.98 -29.47
C VAL A 990 -10.20 -5.11 -28.75
N ASP A 991 -11.05 -4.40 -29.50
CA ASP A 991 -12.23 -3.68 -28.99
C ASP A 991 -13.49 -4.53 -29.13
N PHE A 992 -14.49 -4.29 -28.26
CA PHE A 992 -15.71 -5.08 -28.16
C PHE A 992 -16.97 -4.22 -28.16
N LYS A 993 -18.00 -4.63 -28.91
CA LYS A 993 -19.29 -3.94 -29.04
C LYS A 993 -20.47 -4.92 -29.17
N ILE A 994 -21.66 -4.47 -28.79
CA ILE A 994 -22.93 -5.19 -28.96
C ILE A 994 -23.91 -4.29 -29.72
N LYS A 995 -24.55 -4.81 -30.77
CA LYS A 995 -25.72 -4.17 -31.43
C LYS A 995 -26.87 -5.17 -31.51
N HIS A 996 -28.09 -4.68 -31.25
CA HIS A 996 -29.32 -5.42 -31.43
C HIS A 996 -30.01 -4.95 -32.72
N LEU A 997 -30.61 -5.90 -33.45
CA LEU A 997 -31.30 -5.66 -34.73
C LEU A 997 -32.38 -6.73 -34.95
N THR A 998 -33.32 -6.44 -35.83
CA THR A 998 -34.37 -7.37 -36.25
C THR A 998 -34.18 -7.66 -37.74
N ILE A 999 -33.93 -8.92 -38.09
CA ILE A 999 -33.75 -9.37 -39.48
C ILE A 999 -34.66 -10.58 -39.70
N ALA A 1000 -35.45 -10.57 -40.78
CA ALA A 1000 -36.43 -11.63 -41.09
C ALA A 1000 -37.29 -12.00 -39.86
N ASP A 1001 -37.85 -10.97 -39.20
CA ASP A 1001 -38.63 -10.99 -37.96
C ASP A 1001 -37.94 -11.59 -36.71
N LYS A 1002 -36.69 -12.03 -36.82
CA LYS A 1002 -35.88 -12.54 -35.71
C LYS A 1002 -35.11 -11.40 -35.04
N LYS A 1003 -35.33 -11.20 -33.74
CA LYS A 1003 -34.49 -10.30 -32.91
C LYS A 1003 -33.12 -10.94 -32.66
N LEU A 1004 -32.07 -10.32 -33.19
CA LEU A 1004 -30.67 -10.76 -33.09
C LEU A 1004 -29.88 -9.92 -32.07
N LYS A 1005 -28.83 -10.52 -31.52
CA LYS A 1005 -27.77 -9.85 -30.77
C LYS A 1005 -26.43 -10.09 -31.47
N LEU A 1006 -25.85 -9.08 -32.09
CA LEU A 1006 -24.48 -9.16 -32.64
C LEU A 1006 -23.47 -8.79 -31.56
N THR A 1007 -22.44 -9.61 -31.43
CA THR A 1007 -21.40 -9.58 -30.39
C THR A 1007 -20.06 -9.44 -31.12
N ILE A 1008 -19.64 -8.20 -31.38
CA ILE A 1008 -18.66 -7.84 -32.41
C ILE A 1008 -17.31 -7.49 -31.79
N TRP A 1009 -16.23 -8.02 -32.36
CA TRP A 1009 -14.85 -7.85 -31.91
C TRP A 1009 -14.00 -7.22 -33.03
N ASP A 1010 -13.43 -6.04 -32.81
CA ASP A 1010 -12.51 -5.35 -33.75
C ASP A 1010 -11.04 -5.56 -33.32
N THR A 1011 -10.14 -5.81 -34.25
CA THR A 1011 -8.75 -6.24 -33.96
C THR A 1011 -7.69 -5.24 -34.46
N GLY A 1012 -6.53 -5.21 -33.80
CA GLY A 1012 -5.40 -4.36 -34.18
C GLY A 1012 -4.08 -5.12 -34.27
N VAL A 1013 -3.46 -5.16 -35.46
CA VAL A 1013 -2.14 -5.76 -35.72
C VAL A 1013 -1.37 -4.89 -36.72
N ARG A 1014 -0.15 -4.48 -36.35
CA ARG A 1014 0.70 -3.55 -37.10
C ARG A 1014 1.94 -4.26 -37.62
N VAL A 1015 2.19 -4.17 -38.93
CA VAL A 1015 3.31 -4.81 -39.64
C VAL A 1015 4.44 -3.79 -39.88
N GLN A 1016 5.69 -4.26 -39.89
CA GLN A 1016 6.89 -3.51 -40.30
C GLN A 1016 7.43 -4.02 -41.65
N HIS A 1017 8.18 -3.19 -42.38
CA HIS A 1017 8.93 -3.54 -43.59
C HIS A 1017 10.29 -2.81 -43.62
N THR A 1018 11.23 -3.35 -44.40
CA THR A 1018 12.65 -2.97 -44.53
C THR A 1018 13.04 -2.95 -46.03
N ASP A 1019 14.24 -2.58 -46.51
CA ASP A 1019 15.58 -2.34 -45.92
C ASP A 1019 16.29 -1.16 -46.63
N ILE A 1020 17.25 -0.51 -45.94
CA ILE A 1020 18.35 0.26 -46.58
C ILE A 1020 19.67 -0.13 -45.91
N ASN A 1021 20.73 -0.22 -46.72
CA ASN A 1021 21.90 -1.06 -46.47
C ASN A 1021 23.13 -0.28 -45.92
N ALA A 1022 24.03 -0.96 -45.20
CA ALA A 1022 25.22 -0.38 -44.59
C ALA A 1022 26.45 -0.51 -45.50
N ASN A 1023 27.05 0.60 -45.94
CA ASN A 1023 28.31 0.56 -46.72
C ASN A 1023 29.26 1.77 -46.57
N ASP A 1024 28.86 2.87 -45.91
CA ASP A 1024 29.67 4.10 -45.85
C ASP A 1024 30.68 4.17 -44.69
N TYR A 1025 30.71 3.18 -43.79
CA TYR A 1025 31.46 3.24 -42.53
C TYR A 1025 32.99 2.94 -42.63
N ALA A 1026 33.55 2.88 -43.83
CA ALA A 1026 34.91 2.38 -44.09
C ALA A 1026 35.87 3.43 -44.69
N LYS A 1027 36.02 4.61 -44.06
CA LYS A 1027 36.90 5.69 -44.58
C LYS A 1027 37.34 6.78 -43.55
N SER A 1028 38.04 6.40 -42.47
CA SER A 1028 38.74 7.38 -41.58
C SER A 1028 39.82 6.82 -40.63
N LEU A 1029 40.06 5.50 -40.60
CA LEU A 1029 41.15 4.89 -39.84
C LEU A 1029 42.49 5.05 -40.58
N ASP A 1030 43.19 6.20 -40.41
CA ASP A 1030 44.59 6.34 -40.86
C ASP A 1030 45.38 7.56 -40.28
N VAL A 1031 44.94 8.20 -39.19
CA VAL A 1031 45.59 9.42 -38.64
C VAL A 1031 45.71 9.38 -37.10
N TRP A 1032 46.42 8.38 -36.55
CA TRP A 1032 46.53 8.22 -35.08
C TRP A 1032 47.90 7.76 -34.51
N GLU A 1033 48.96 7.61 -35.32
CA GLU A 1033 50.25 7.07 -34.83
C GLU A 1033 51.39 8.09 -34.61
N THR A 1034 51.24 9.37 -34.98
CA THR A 1034 52.39 10.32 -35.02
C THR A 1034 52.66 11.17 -33.77
N ASP A 1035 51.66 11.50 -32.93
CA ASP A 1035 51.82 12.62 -31.98
C ASP A 1035 52.11 12.26 -30.51
N ASN A 1036 51.87 11.02 -30.07
CA ASN A 1036 51.87 10.69 -28.63
C ASN A 1036 53.20 10.20 -28.03
N ALA A 1037 54.30 10.28 -28.79
CA ALA A 1037 55.64 9.83 -28.36
C ALA A 1037 56.20 10.57 -27.12
N LYS A 1038 55.62 11.72 -26.73
CA LYS A 1038 56.07 12.51 -25.55
C LYS A 1038 55.30 12.20 -24.25
N ILE A 1039 54.09 11.65 -24.33
CA ILE A 1039 53.28 11.33 -23.15
C ILE A 1039 53.81 10.07 -22.43
N ILE A 1040 54.24 9.06 -23.19
CA ILE A 1040 54.79 7.81 -22.67
C ILE A 1040 56.03 8.05 -21.79
N THR A 1041 56.88 9.01 -22.17
CA THR A 1041 58.11 9.37 -21.43
C THR A 1041 57.83 10.10 -20.11
N TRP A 1042 56.67 10.76 -19.98
CA TRP A 1042 56.28 11.44 -18.74
C TRP A 1042 55.72 10.46 -17.70
N ILE A 1043 54.93 9.48 -18.15
CA ILE A 1043 54.30 8.46 -17.29
C ILE A 1043 55.34 7.56 -16.60
N ASN A 1044 56.43 7.21 -17.29
CA ASN A 1044 57.46 6.31 -16.76
C ASN A 1044 58.32 6.88 -15.61
N ASN A 1045 58.33 8.19 -15.39
CA ASN A 1045 59.19 8.84 -14.39
C ASN A 1045 58.53 9.12 -13.03
N SER A 1046 57.24 8.79 -12.87
CA SER A 1046 56.42 9.23 -11.73
C SER A 1046 55.71 8.08 -11.01
N VAL A 1047 56.47 7.08 -10.53
CA VAL A 1047 55.93 5.95 -9.75
C VAL A 1047 56.70 5.76 -8.44
N SER A 1048 55.97 5.78 -7.32
CA SER A 1048 56.44 5.21 -6.06
C SER A 1048 55.34 4.36 -5.41
N HIS A 1049 55.60 3.05 -5.34
CA HIS A 1049 55.23 2.07 -4.30
C HIS A 1049 54.15 2.50 -3.29
N SER A 1050 53.02 1.80 -3.11
CA SER A 1050 52.56 0.47 -3.58
C SER A 1050 51.00 0.46 -3.54
N ILE A 1051 50.21 -0.50 -4.05
CA ILE A 1051 50.42 -1.95 -4.24
C ILE A 1051 49.88 -2.40 -5.62
N GLY A 1052 50.77 -2.83 -6.50
CA GLY A 1052 50.40 -3.54 -7.74
C GLY A 1052 50.36 -5.06 -7.53
N ALA A 1053 49.29 -5.60 -6.92
CA ALA A 1053 49.26 -7.02 -6.53
C ALA A 1053 47.89 -7.75 -6.69
N GLN A 1054 47.05 -7.36 -7.65
CA GLN A 1054 45.86 -8.19 -8.00
C GLN A 1054 45.42 -8.19 -9.48
N LEU A 1055 45.90 -7.28 -10.34
CA LEU A 1055 45.53 -7.21 -11.77
C LEU A 1055 46.30 -8.20 -12.69
N ALA A 1056 46.66 -9.38 -12.18
CA ALA A 1056 47.48 -10.38 -12.87
C ALA A 1056 46.85 -11.80 -12.89
N LYS A 1057 45.52 -11.88 -12.97
CA LYS A 1057 44.65 -13.06 -13.24
C LYS A 1057 43.28 -12.48 -13.62
N TYR A 1058 42.69 -12.66 -14.80
CA TYR A 1058 42.94 -13.59 -15.92
C TYR A 1058 43.05 -12.84 -17.26
N LYS A 1059 43.90 -13.32 -18.18
CA LYS A 1059 43.95 -12.84 -19.58
C LYS A 1059 44.36 -13.94 -20.58
N THR A 1060 43.69 -15.09 -20.54
CA THR A 1060 43.91 -16.21 -21.48
C THR A 1060 42.66 -17.05 -21.68
N THR A 1061 41.93 -16.80 -22.77
CA THR A 1061 41.52 -17.82 -23.76
C THR A 1061 40.86 -17.12 -24.95
N LYS A 1062 41.54 -17.12 -26.09
CA LYS A 1062 40.96 -16.98 -27.44
C LYS A 1062 41.31 -18.27 -28.17
N GLU A 1063 40.31 -18.98 -28.70
CA GLU A 1063 40.22 -19.48 -30.09
C GLU A 1063 39.28 -20.69 -30.26
N THR A 1064 38.83 -20.87 -31.50
CA THR A 1064 38.21 -22.08 -32.08
C THR A 1064 37.04 -22.76 -31.38
N THR A 1065 35.83 -22.39 -31.80
CA THR A 1065 34.95 -23.32 -32.55
C THR A 1065 34.20 -22.56 -33.64
N LYS A 1066 34.30 -23.00 -34.91
CA LYS A 1066 33.39 -22.58 -35.99
C LYS A 1066 32.16 -23.47 -35.96
N ASN A 1067 30.95 -22.91 -35.91
CA ASN A 1067 29.73 -23.66 -36.23
C ASN A 1067 28.58 -22.72 -36.67
N PRO A 1068 28.19 -22.69 -37.96
CA PRO A 1068 27.23 -21.71 -38.48
C PRO A 1068 25.77 -22.14 -38.29
N HIS A 1069 25.33 -22.36 -37.05
CA HIS A 1069 23.98 -22.88 -36.74
C HIS A 1069 23.21 -22.19 -35.59
N TYR A 1070 23.54 -20.93 -35.28
CA TYR A 1070 22.76 -20.11 -34.32
C TYR A 1070 22.49 -18.68 -34.84
N PHE A 1071 21.82 -18.59 -35.99
CA PHE A 1071 21.21 -17.35 -36.53
C PHE A 1071 19.79 -17.63 -37.06
N ALA A 1072 18.96 -18.30 -36.24
CA ALA A 1072 17.59 -18.69 -36.59
C ALA A 1072 16.68 -18.84 -35.34
N ALA A 1073 16.81 -17.95 -34.36
CA ALA A 1073 16.02 -17.97 -33.12
C ALA A 1073 15.84 -16.55 -32.55
N GLY A 1074 14.93 -15.76 -33.12
CA GLY A 1074 14.64 -14.40 -32.60
C GLY A 1074 13.76 -13.52 -33.48
N GLN A 1075 13.79 -13.68 -34.82
CA GLN A 1075 13.04 -12.82 -35.75
C GLN A 1075 11.54 -13.17 -35.91
N GLU A 1076 10.97 -13.99 -35.02
CA GLU A 1076 9.55 -14.36 -35.03
C GLU A 1076 8.89 -14.18 -33.65
N ARG A 1077 8.39 -12.97 -33.38
CA ARG A 1077 7.27 -12.69 -32.44
C ARG A 1077 6.70 -11.30 -32.68
N PHE A 1078 5.47 -11.27 -33.24
CA PHE A 1078 4.33 -10.36 -32.91
C PHE A 1078 3.35 -10.29 -34.09
N ARG A 1079 2.82 -11.45 -34.53
CA ARG A 1079 1.76 -11.52 -35.56
C ARG A 1079 0.41 -12.01 -35.02
N THR A 1080 0.46 -12.87 -34.00
CA THR A 1080 -0.67 -13.71 -33.58
C THR A 1080 -1.71 -12.94 -32.76
N LEU A 1081 -2.91 -12.76 -33.33
CA LEU A 1081 -4.11 -12.50 -32.53
C LEU A 1081 -4.34 -13.66 -31.56
N THR A 1082 -4.68 -13.37 -30.30
CA THR A 1082 -4.88 -14.43 -29.28
C THR A 1082 -5.91 -15.44 -29.77
N THR A 1083 -5.51 -16.71 -29.86
CA THR A 1083 -6.28 -17.75 -30.60
C THR A 1083 -7.70 -17.98 -30.07
N SER A 1084 -7.98 -17.54 -28.84
CA SER A 1084 -9.30 -17.46 -28.21
C SER A 1084 -10.32 -16.60 -28.99
N TYR A 1085 -9.89 -15.57 -29.73
CA TYR A 1085 -10.81 -14.70 -30.46
C TYR A 1085 -11.47 -15.37 -31.66
N TYR A 1086 -10.78 -16.28 -32.36
CA TYR A 1086 -11.35 -17.05 -33.47
C TYR A 1086 -12.31 -18.16 -33.01
N ARG A 1087 -12.17 -18.65 -31.76
CA ARG A 1087 -13.01 -19.74 -31.23
C ARG A 1087 -14.48 -19.33 -31.16
N GLY A 1088 -15.35 -20.15 -31.75
CA GLY A 1088 -16.81 -19.96 -31.69
C GLY A 1088 -17.35 -18.71 -32.39
N SER A 1089 -16.60 -18.06 -33.28
CA SER A 1089 -17.14 -16.98 -34.11
C SER A 1089 -18.05 -17.56 -35.20
N GLN A 1090 -19.30 -17.08 -35.31
CA GLN A 1090 -20.20 -17.46 -36.42
C GLN A 1090 -19.92 -16.65 -37.69
N GLY A 1091 -19.41 -15.42 -37.57
CA GLY A 1091 -19.08 -14.55 -38.70
C GLY A 1091 -17.69 -13.93 -38.60
N ILE A 1092 -17.05 -13.72 -39.75
CA ILE A 1092 -15.74 -13.05 -39.85
C ILE A 1092 -15.77 -12.04 -41.01
N ILE A 1093 -15.30 -10.81 -40.74
CA ILE A 1093 -15.16 -9.74 -41.73
C ILE A 1093 -13.67 -9.47 -41.94
N LEU A 1094 -13.20 -9.70 -43.16
CA LEU A 1094 -11.85 -9.42 -43.66
C LEU A 1094 -11.88 -8.04 -44.32
N VAL A 1095 -11.06 -7.09 -43.85
CA VAL A 1095 -11.08 -5.71 -44.34
C VAL A 1095 -9.73 -5.31 -44.91
N TYR A 1096 -9.73 -4.73 -46.11
CA TYR A 1096 -8.56 -4.10 -46.73
C TYR A 1096 -8.85 -2.64 -47.11
N ASP A 1097 -7.80 -1.89 -47.42
CA ASP A 1097 -7.85 -0.51 -47.87
C ASP A 1097 -7.78 -0.48 -49.40
N VAL A 1098 -8.82 0.01 -50.09
CA VAL A 1098 -8.83 0.00 -51.58
C VAL A 1098 -7.71 0.86 -52.19
N THR A 1099 -7.11 1.76 -51.41
CA THR A 1099 -5.95 2.57 -51.85
C THR A 1099 -4.58 1.96 -51.52
N LYS A 1100 -4.53 0.75 -50.92
CA LYS A 1100 -3.26 0.08 -50.55
C LYS A 1100 -3.28 -1.41 -50.87
N ARG A 1101 -2.70 -1.76 -52.02
CA ARG A 1101 -2.64 -3.14 -52.54
C ARG A 1101 -2.03 -4.14 -51.56
N ASP A 1102 -1.00 -3.75 -50.80
CA ASP A 1102 -0.36 -4.63 -49.81
C ASP A 1102 -1.36 -5.16 -48.76
N THR A 1103 -2.32 -4.31 -48.34
CA THR A 1103 -3.36 -4.69 -47.37
C THR A 1103 -4.39 -5.66 -47.94
N PHE A 1104 -4.50 -5.75 -49.27
CA PHE A 1104 -5.30 -6.75 -49.99
C PHE A 1104 -4.52 -8.06 -50.15
N THR A 1105 -3.24 -8.00 -50.54
CA THR A 1105 -2.35 -9.18 -50.60
C THR A 1105 -2.28 -9.90 -49.25
N ASN A 1106 -2.15 -9.15 -48.16
CA ASN A 1106 -2.14 -9.70 -46.79
C ASN A 1106 -3.42 -10.45 -46.40
N ILE A 1107 -4.57 -10.25 -47.09
CA ILE A 1107 -5.80 -11.02 -46.85
C ILE A 1107 -5.57 -12.50 -47.13
N ALA A 1108 -5.02 -12.86 -48.29
CA ALA A 1108 -4.66 -14.25 -48.58
C ALA A 1108 -3.43 -14.68 -47.77
N ASP A 1109 -2.39 -13.84 -47.74
CA ASP A 1109 -1.10 -14.28 -47.23
C ASP A 1109 -0.99 -14.41 -45.70
N VAL A 1110 -1.93 -13.77 -44.98
CA VAL A 1110 -1.96 -13.75 -43.51
C VAL A 1110 -3.35 -14.14 -43.00
N TRP A 1111 -4.36 -13.35 -43.35
CA TRP A 1111 -5.63 -13.34 -42.62
C TRP A 1111 -6.50 -14.57 -42.87
N ILE A 1112 -6.54 -15.09 -44.10
CA ILE A 1112 -7.19 -16.37 -44.43
C ILE A 1112 -6.51 -17.53 -43.69
N LYS A 1113 -5.17 -17.59 -43.70
CA LYS A 1113 -4.39 -18.66 -43.06
C LYS A 1113 -4.61 -18.68 -41.54
N GLU A 1114 -4.74 -17.51 -40.89
CA GLU A 1114 -5.10 -17.44 -39.47
C GLU A 1114 -6.54 -17.88 -39.17
N ILE A 1115 -7.52 -17.61 -40.05
CA ILE A 1115 -8.87 -18.19 -39.90
C ILE A 1115 -8.77 -19.73 -39.93
N GLU A 1116 -8.07 -20.29 -40.91
CA GLU A 1116 -7.97 -21.73 -41.12
C GLU A 1116 -7.25 -22.45 -39.96
N LEU A 1117 -6.24 -21.81 -39.34
CA LEU A 1117 -5.51 -22.37 -38.21
C LEU A 1117 -6.24 -22.25 -36.87
N TYR A 1118 -7.08 -21.22 -36.66
CA TYR A 1118 -7.60 -20.87 -35.33
C TYR A 1118 -9.13 -20.88 -35.18
N ALA A 1119 -9.91 -20.84 -36.27
CA ALA A 1119 -11.37 -20.85 -36.18
C ALA A 1119 -11.89 -22.26 -35.89
N THR A 1120 -12.43 -22.46 -34.69
CA THR A 1120 -13.06 -23.74 -34.27
C THR A 1120 -14.45 -23.98 -34.90
N ASN A 1121 -14.83 -23.16 -35.87
CA ASN A 1121 -16.09 -23.25 -36.58
C ASN A 1121 -15.80 -23.06 -38.07
N HIS A 1122 -15.45 -24.16 -38.73
CA HIS A 1122 -14.98 -24.15 -40.13
C HIS A 1122 -16.06 -23.67 -41.13
N ASN A 1123 -17.33 -23.70 -40.71
CA ASN A 1123 -18.48 -23.19 -41.47
C ASN A 1123 -18.87 -21.74 -41.10
N CYS A 1124 -17.98 -20.98 -40.45
CA CYS A 1124 -18.21 -19.55 -40.17
C CYS A 1124 -18.37 -18.76 -41.48
N VAL A 1125 -19.34 -17.84 -41.52
CA VAL A 1125 -19.61 -17.01 -42.70
C VAL A 1125 -18.53 -15.93 -42.81
N LYS A 1126 -17.92 -15.81 -43.99
CA LYS A 1126 -16.85 -14.85 -44.29
C LYS A 1126 -17.36 -13.71 -45.19
N VAL A 1127 -16.98 -12.48 -44.91
CA VAL A 1127 -17.16 -11.31 -45.80
C VAL A 1127 -15.80 -10.65 -46.06
N LEU A 1128 -15.51 -10.34 -47.31
CA LEU A 1128 -14.43 -9.47 -47.73
C LEU A 1128 -14.96 -8.05 -47.94
N VAL A 1129 -14.29 -7.06 -47.36
CA VAL A 1129 -14.67 -5.64 -47.41
C VAL A 1129 -13.51 -4.79 -47.95
N GLY A 1130 -13.70 -4.24 -49.14
CA GLY A 1130 -12.87 -3.13 -49.63
C GLY A 1130 -13.34 -1.83 -49.00
N ASN A 1131 -12.62 -1.30 -48.02
CA ASN A 1131 -12.99 -0.07 -47.34
C ASN A 1131 -12.32 1.17 -47.96
N LYS A 1132 -12.90 2.34 -47.72
CA LYS A 1132 -12.55 3.66 -48.30
C LYS A 1132 -12.89 3.81 -49.78
N ALA A 1133 -13.98 3.17 -50.23
CA ALA A 1133 -14.53 3.32 -51.57
C ALA A 1133 -14.96 4.77 -51.94
N ASP A 1134 -14.88 5.73 -51.01
CA ASP A 1134 -14.99 7.17 -51.30
C ASP A 1134 -13.72 7.79 -51.90
N LYS A 1135 -12.59 7.06 -51.95
CA LYS A 1135 -11.30 7.50 -52.49
C LYS A 1135 -11.00 6.90 -53.87
N GLU A 1136 -11.96 6.96 -54.78
CA GLU A 1136 -11.87 6.34 -56.12
C GLU A 1136 -10.63 6.77 -56.92
N SER A 1137 -10.21 8.04 -56.79
CA SER A 1137 -9.01 8.59 -57.45
C SER A 1137 -7.67 8.09 -56.89
N GLU A 1138 -7.69 7.38 -55.74
CA GLU A 1138 -6.52 6.79 -55.09
C GLU A 1138 -6.57 5.24 -55.13
N ARG A 1139 -7.52 4.67 -55.88
CA ARG A 1139 -7.76 3.22 -55.90
C ARG A 1139 -6.57 2.45 -56.48
N MET A 1140 -6.09 1.46 -55.71
CA MET A 1140 -5.01 0.56 -56.06
C MET A 1140 -5.46 -0.91 -56.23
N VAL A 1141 -6.73 -1.22 -55.94
CA VAL A 1141 -7.37 -2.54 -56.12
C VAL A 1141 -8.76 -2.36 -56.72
N THR A 1142 -9.06 -3.03 -57.85
CA THR A 1142 -10.38 -2.89 -58.51
C THR A 1142 -11.45 -3.71 -57.81
N SER A 1143 -12.73 -3.34 -58.06
CA SER A 1143 -13.87 -4.12 -57.57
C SER A 1143 -13.92 -5.52 -58.20
N GLU A 1144 -13.37 -5.68 -59.41
CA GLU A 1144 -13.29 -6.98 -60.09
C GLU A 1144 -12.24 -7.88 -59.44
N GLU A 1145 -11.10 -7.33 -59.00
CA GLU A 1145 -10.09 -8.07 -58.23
C GLU A 1145 -10.64 -8.53 -56.87
N GLY A 1146 -11.34 -7.65 -56.15
CA GLY A 1146 -12.01 -7.99 -54.88
C GLY A 1146 -13.11 -9.06 -55.06
N MET A 1147 -13.90 -8.94 -56.12
CA MET A 1147 -14.93 -9.93 -56.48
C MET A 1147 -14.31 -11.27 -56.90
N ALA A 1148 -13.21 -11.28 -57.66
CA ALA A 1148 -12.52 -12.50 -58.06
C ALA A 1148 -11.96 -13.25 -56.84
N PHE A 1149 -11.27 -12.53 -55.95
CA PHE A 1149 -10.78 -13.06 -54.67
C PHE A 1149 -11.93 -13.66 -53.85
N ALA A 1150 -13.06 -12.97 -53.74
CA ALA A 1150 -14.18 -13.44 -52.93
C ALA A 1150 -14.82 -14.73 -53.46
N ASN A 1151 -14.87 -14.90 -54.79
CA ASN A 1151 -15.29 -16.14 -55.42
C ASN A 1151 -14.29 -17.29 -55.17
N GLU A 1152 -12.98 -17.01 -55.19
CA GLU A 1152 -11.92 -17.99 -54.89
C GLU A 1152 -12.02 -18.51 -53.44
N TYR A 1153 -12.05 -17.58 -52.47
CA TYR A 1153 -12.07 -17.90 -51.03
C TYR A 1153 -13.48 -18.12 -50.44
N LYS A 1154 -14.51 -18.14 -51.29
CA LYS A 1154 -15.93 -18.40 -50.97
C LYS A 1154 -16.49 -17.50 -49.86
N CYS A 1155 -16.18 -16.20 -49.94
CA CYS A 1155 -16.74 -15.17 -49.05
C CYS A 1155 -17.70 -14.24 -49.81
N LEU A 1156 -18.56 -13.53 -49.07
CA LEU A 1156 -19.32 -12.40 -49.63
C LEU A 1156 -18.37 -11.23 -49.92
N PHE A 1157 -18.68 -10.38 -50.90
CA PHE A 1157 -17.90 -9.17 -51.19
C PHE A 1157 -18.78 -7.92 -51.15
N LEU A 1158 -18.34 -6.90 -50.41
CA LEU A 1158 -18.89 -5.54 -50.49
C LEU A 1158 -17.74 -4.53 -50.51
N GLU A 1159 -17.93 -3.44 -51.24
CA GLU A 1159 -17.15 -2.22 -51.03
C GLU A 1159 -17.90 -1.27 -50.11
N CYS A 1160 -17.19 -0.74 -49.12
CA CYS A 1160 -17.73 0.14 -48.10
C CYS A 1160 -16.96 1.46 -48.02
N SER A 1161 -17.63 2.48 -47.50
CA SER A 1161 -16.96 3.64 -46.94
C SER A 1161 -17.50 3.88 -45.54
N ALA A 1162 -16.64 3.71 -44.53
CA ALA A 1162 -16.97 4.14 -43.18
C ALA A 1162 -17.37 5.63 -43.13
N LYS A 1163 -16.69 6.47 -43.93
CA LYS A 1163 -16.83 7.93 -43.99
C LYS A 1163 -18.20 8.37 -44.52
N THR A 1164 -18.63 7.85 -45.67
CA THR A 1164 -19.95 8.18 -46.25
C THR A 1164 -21.06 7.25 -45.76
N ARG A 1165 -20.73 6.26 -44.94
CA ARG A 1165 -21.59 5.16 -44.45
C ARG A 1165 -22.08 4.20 -45.54
N SER A 1166 -21.59 4.35 -46.78
CA SER A 1166 -21.98 3.52 -47.93
C SER A 1166 -21.72 2.04 -47.66
N ASN A 1167 -22.74 1.21 -47.88
CA ASN A 1167 -22.81 -0.24 -47.65
C ASN A 1167 -22.45 -0.74 -46.23
N VAL A 1168 -22.21 0.13 -45.25
CA VAL A 1168 -21.72 -0.30 -43.91
C VAL A 1168 -22.77 -1.13 -43.17
N GLU A 1169 -24.02 -0.66 -43.09
CA GLU A 1169 -25.11 -1.40 -42.43
C GLU A 1169 -25.39 -2.71 -43.17
N ARG A 1170 -25.56 -2.63 -44.49
CA ARG A 1170 -25.77 -3.77 -45.40
C ARG A 1170 -24.73 -4.88 -45.21
N CYS A 1171 -23.45 -4.55 -45.02
CA CYS A 1171 -22.38 -5.53 -44.80
C CYS A 1171 -22.62 -6.39 -43.54
N PHE A 1172 -23.07 -5.80 -42.45
CA PHE A 1172 -23.37 -6.55 -41.21
C PHE A 1172 -24.71 -7.29 -41.30
N GLU A 1173 -25.69 -6.75 -42.03
CA GLU A 1173 -26.99 -7.37 -42.24
C GLU A 1173 -26.92 -8.60 -43.17
N GLU A 1174 -26.19 -8.54 -44.29
CA GLU A 1174 -25.98 -9.68 -45.18
C GLU A 1174 -25.17 -10.80 -44.50
N LEU A 1175 -24.20 -10.45 -43.65
CA LEU A 1175 -23.51 -11.42 -42.79
C LEU A 1175 -24.48 -12.09 -41.81
N ALA A 1176 -25.30 -11.32 -41.11
CA ALA A 1176 -26.27 -11.86 -40.16
C ALA A 1176 -27.36 -12.71 -40.84
N LEU A 1177 -27.78 -12.36 -42.06
CA LEU A 1177 -28.66 -13.16 -42.92
C LEU A 1177 -28.01 -14.50 -43.29
N LYS A 1178 -26.77 -14.51 -43.77
CA LYS A 1178 -26.10 -15.78 -44.11
C LYS A 1178 -25.79 -16.65 -42.88
N ILE A 1179 -25.54 -16.06 -41.71
CA ILE A 1179 -25.45 -16.86 -40.46
C ILE A 1179 -26.80 -17.52 -40.14
N LEU A 1180 -27.94 -16.86 -40.39
CA LEU A 1180 -29.28 -17.44 -40.24
C LEU A 1180 -29.62 -18.53 -41.27
N GLU A 1181 -28.91 -18.61 -42.39
CA GLU A 1181 -29.08 -19.65 -43.42
C GLU A 1181 -28.29 -20.94 -43.14
N VAL A 1182 -27.30 -20.92 -42.24
CA VAL A 1182 -26.46 -22.10 -41.92
C VAL A 1182 -26.90 -22.71 -40.58
N PRO A 1183 -27.68 -23.82 -40.55
CA PRO A 1183 -28.35 -24.29 -39.32
C PRO A 1183 -27.39 -24.72 -38.20
N GLU A 1184 -26.16 -25.10 -38.55
CA GLU A 1184 -25.12 -25.49 -37.60
C GLU A 1184 -24.65 -24.33 -36.72
N LEU A 1185 -24.74 -23.09 -37.21
CA LEU A 1185 -24.31 -21.88 -36.49
C LEU A 1185 -25.33 -21.43 -35.41
N LEU A 1186 -26.51 -22.05 -35.37
CA LEU A 1186 -27.69 -21.57 -34.63
C LEU A 1186 -27.98 -22.32 -33.32
N LYS A 1187 -27.12 -23.24 -32.88
CA LYS A 1187 -27.40 -24.09 -31.71
C LYS A 1187 -27.12 -23.42 -30.36
N GLU A 1188 -28.19 -23.37 -29.57
CA GLU A 1188 -28.33 -23.09 -28.13
C GLU A 1188 -28.13 -21.65 -27.61
N GLY A 1189 -29.17 -21.17 -26.91
CA GLY A 1189 -29.19 -19.91 -26.18
C GLY A 1189 -30.27 -19.89 -25.09
N SER A 1190 -29.92 -20.39 -23.90
CA SER A 1190 -30.62 -20.27 -22.59
C SER A 1190 -31.89 -21.10 -22.32
N ALA A 1191 -31.86 -21.80 -21.17
CA ALA A 1191 -33.01 -22.19 -20.33
C ALA A 1191 -32.51 -22.46 -18.88
N PRO A 1192 -33.23 -22.05 -17.82
CA PRO A 1192 -32.82 -22.29 -16.42
C PRO A 1192 -33.57 -23.48 -15.77
N ALA A 1193 -32.90 -24.27 -14.92
CA ALA A 1193 -33.54 -25.30 -14.12
C ALA A 1193 -32.82 -25.63 -12.79
N LYS A 1194 -33.59 -25.86 -11.72
CA LYS A 1194 -33.14 -26.52 -10.48
C LYS A 1194 -34.27 -27.39 -9.91
N ARG A 1195 -33.93 -28.65 -9.56
CA ARG A 1195 -34.69 -29.59 -8.69
C ARG A 1195 -36.15 -29.92 -9.04
N ASN A 1196 -36.35 -31.07 -9.68
CA ASN A 1196 -36.84 -32.34 -9.09
C ASN A 1196 -37.04 -33.34 -10.26
N ILE A 1197 -36.94 -34.67 -10.11
CA ILE A 1197 -37.72 -35.59 -9.26
C ILE A 1197 -36.90 -36.84 -8.90
N LEU A 1198 -37.20 -37.44 -7.74
CA LEU A 1198 -36.79 -38.80 -7.37
C LEU A 1198 -38.03 -39.71 -7.38
N LYS A 1199 -37.89 -40.97 -7.86
CA LYS A 1199 -38.98 -41.93 -8.21
C LYS A 1199 -39.73 -41.50 -9.49
N GLN A 1200 -39.79 -42.27 -10.59
CA GLN A 1200 -39.77 -43.73 -10.77
C GLN A 1200 -38.68 -44.14 -11.81
N LYS A 1201 -38.23 -45.40 -11.91
CA LYS A 1201 -38.64 -46.64 -11.22
C LYS A 1201 -37.48 -47.62 -11.11
N GLN A 1202 -37.63 -48.61 -10.25
CA GLN A 1202 -36.94 -49.90 -10.41
C GLN A 1202 -37.39 -50.53 -11.74
N ASP A 1203 -36.44 -50.86 -12.60
CA ASP A 1203 -36.38 -52.18 -13.24
C ASP A 1203 -34.97 -52.38 -13.86
N GLN A 1204 -34.60 -53.65 -14.08
CA GLN A 1204 -33.28 -54.11 -14.55
C GLN A 1204 -32.12 -54.06 -13.53
N ARG A 1205 -32.33 -54.70 -12.37
CA ARG A 1205 -31.29 -55.59 -11.82
C ARG A 1205 -31.54 -57.00 -12.37
N ALA A 1206 -30.89 -57.37 -13.46
CA ALA A 1206 -30.84 -58.75 -13.95
C ALA A 1206 -29.56 -58.98 -14.77
N ASN A 1207 -28.68 -59.84 -14.28
CA ASN A 1207 -27.46 -60.36 -14.92
C ASN A 1207 -26.34 -59.34 -15.26
N HIS A 1208 -25.06 -59.65 -15.02
CA HIS A 1208 -24.44 -60.68 -14.17
C HIS A 1208 -22.99 -60.24 -13.83
N GLN A 1209 -22.32 -60.98 -12.95
CA GLN A 1209 -20.85 -61.12 -12.70
C GLN A 1209 -19.87 -60.26 -13.56
N GLY A 1210 -18.79 -59.67 -13.05
CA GLY A 1210 -18.13 -59.79 -11.73
C GLY A 1210 -16.59 -59.74 -11.90
N GLY A 1211 -15.84 -59.20 -10.94
CA GLY A 1211 -14.38 -59.08 -11.01
C GLY A 1211 -13.82 -58.14 -9.95
N CYS A 1212 -12.65 -58.44 -9.38
CA CYS A 1212 -12.05 -57.70 -8.27
C CYS A 1212 -10.60 -57.31 -8.54
N CYS A 1213 -10.15 -56.27 -7.84
CA CYS A 1213 -8.78 -55.94 -7.44
C CYS A 1213 -7.66 -55.91 -8.51
N SER A 1214 -7.13 -54.71 -8.71
CA SER A 1214 -5.70 -54.43 -8.48
C SER A 1214 -5.58 -53.02 -7.91
#